data_AF-B4N3M6-F1
#
_entry.id   AF-B4N3M6-F1
#
_cell.length_a   1.000
_cell.length_b   1.000
_cell.length_c   1.000
_cell.angle_alpha   90.00
_cell.angle_beta   90.00
_cell.angle_gamma   90.00
#
_symmetry.space_group_name_H-M   'P 1'
#
loop_
_entity.id
_entity.type
_entity.pdbx_description
1 polymer ?
#
loop_
_entity_poly.entity_id
_entity_poly.type
_entity_poly.pdbx_seq_one_letter_code
_entity_poly.pdbx_strand_id
1 'polypeptide(L)'
;MQNYGHGDGAAGGGVGGTAVPSPAVKRRTDSYEAAQHHPKYTDDDDDDGGLEGVEEEYVNTRILRRQAQLQSTPLAPGPGAGGGGAVLPTATSSVQGYVEQPEFPNPTASAASHIEERMRRKLQFYFMNPIEKWQARRKFPYKFVVQIVKIFLVTVQLCLFAHARYNHINYTGDNRFAFSHLFLRGWDSSREVESYPPAVGPFALYMKEEFYDTVQYAIDGYGNVSRSIGPYDYPTPNNTMPPLKLCMQNYREGTIFGYNESYIFDPHIDEVCESLPPNVSSIGVERYLNDRGRQVNFASLVSAALTFQIKTVNFKAYGGPLSAPDCFRFDISILFNNRDHDGQMLLSLDAEATRLKCHGATDFVSEANFDSLLRSILNIFVLLTCALSFALCTRALWRAYLLRCTTVSFFRQHFGKDLSFDGRLEFVNFWYIMIIFNDVLLIIGSALKEQIEGRYMVVDQWDTCSLFLGIGNLLVWFGVLRYLGFFKTYNVVILVLKKAAPKILRFLIAALLIYAGFAFCGWLILGPYHMKFRSLATTSECLFSLINGDDMFATFATLSTKATWLWWFCQIYLYSFIALYIYVVLSLFIAVIMDAYDTIKKYYKEGFPISDLKAFVGTRTAEDISSGVFMSDLDDFDQTSFLDVMRSICCCHCCRPTRQEINNQGNNSGYTSLSSIMK
;
A
#
# COMPACT_ATOMS: atom_id res chain seq x y z
N MET A 1 57.07 -28.00 51.44
CA MET A 1 58.40 -27.89 50.79
C MET A 1 58.19 -27.07 49.53
N GLN A 2 58.69 -25.87 49.31
CA GLN A 2 59.72 -25.04 49.94
C GLN A 2 59.23 -23.58 49.95
N ASN A 3 59.47 -22.91 51.07
CA ASN A 3 59.50 -21.46 51.20
C ASN A 3 60.75 -20.90 50.52
N TYR A 4 60.69 -19.67 50.03
CA TYR A 4 61.72 -18.66 50.26
C TYR A 4 61.08 -17.28 50.23
N GLY A 5 61.19 -16.55 51.34
CA GLY A 5 61.03 -15.11 51.41
C GLY A 5 62.38 -14.47 51.72
N HIS A 6 62.54 -13.19 51.37
CA HIS A 6 63.03 -12.11 52.23
C HIS A 6 63.30 -10.83 51.43
N GLY A 7 63.09 -9.67 52.06
CA GLY A 7 63.62 -8.39 51.60
C GLY A 7 62.83 -7.18 52.10
N ASP A 8 63.10 -6.75 53.33
CA ASP A 8 62.62 -5.51 53.95
C ASP A 8 63.14 -4.23 53.27
N GLY A 9 62.41 -3.12 53.42
CA GLY A 9 62.92 -1.77 53.13
C GLY A 9 61.88 -0.65 53.33
N ALA A 10 62.17 0.25 54.27
CA ALA A 10 61.22 1.18 54.90
C ALA A 10 61.07 2.57 54.24
N ALA A 11 59.96 3.22 54.60
CA ALA A 11 59.74 4.66 54.85
C ALA A 11 59.65 5.68 53.68
N GLY A 12 58.52 6.39 53.66
CA GLY A 12 58.50 7.87 53.52
C GLY A 12 57.65 8.48 52.40
N GLY A 13 56.63 9.25 52.80
CA GLY A 13 56.18 10.45 52.06
C GLY A 13 54.93 10.29 51.19
N GLY A 14 53.79 10.79 51.67
CA GLY A 14 52.59 10.98 50.85
C GLY A 14 52.62 12.29 50.07
N VAL A 15 52.05 12.29 48.87
CA VAL A 15 51.28 13.38 48.24
C VAL A 15 50.32 12.73 47.22
N GLY A 16 49.09 13.23 47.15
CA GLY A 16 47.97 12.64 46.42
C GLY A 16 48.13 12.49 44.91
N GLY A 17 47.45 11.47 44.37
CA GLY A 17 47.29 11.21 42.95
C GLY A 17 45.86 10.74 42.67
N THR A 18 45.16 11.55 41.90
CA THR A 18 43.78 11.42 41.41
C THR A 18 43.50 10.09 40.73
N ALA A 19 42.40 9.44 41.12
CA ALA A 19 41.81 8.30 40.43
C ALA A 19 41.26 8.72 39.04
N VAL A 20 41.65 7.98 38.02
CA VAL A 20 41.18 8.10 36.64
C VAL A 20 39.80 7.45 36.51
N PRO A 21 38.74 8.16 36.06
CA PRO A 21 37.48 7.52 35.69
C PRO A 21 37.52 7.05 34.22
N SER A 22 37.00 5.84 33.99
CA SER A 22 36.76 5.25 32.68
C SER A 22 35.77 6.08 31.85
N PRO A 23 35.83 6.04 30.50
CA PRO A 23 35.11 6.98 29.65
C PRO A 23 33.60 6.70 29.63
N ALA A 24 32.81 7.76 29.83
CA ALA A 24 31.36 7.74 29.77
C ALA A 24 30.86 7.53 28.34
N VAL A 25 29.96 6.56 28.18
CA VAL A 25 29.19 6.32 26.96
C VAL A 25 28.19 7.46 26.76
N LYS A 26 28.36 8.21 25.66
CA LYS A 26 27.53 9.36 25.28
C LYS A 26 26.14 8.86 24.87
N ARG A 27 25.10 9.20 25.65
CA ARG A 27 23.69 8.87 25.35
C ARG A 27 23.22 9.59 24.08
N ARG A 28 22.48 8.86 23.26
CA ARG A 28 21.80 9.32 22.05
C ARG A 28 20.44 9.94 22.41
N THR A 29 20.45 11.09 23.11
CA THR A 29 19.21 11.84 23.43
C THR A 29 19.21 13.29 22.93
N ASP A 30 20.28 13.76 22.28
CA ASP A 30 20.38 15.15 21.83
C ASP A 30 19.84 15.38 20.40
N SER A 31 19.02 14.45 19.88
CA SER A 31 18.49 14.52 18.50
C SER A 31 17.14 15.25 18.37
N TYR A 32 16.54 15.71 19.48
CA TYR A 32 15.22 16.34 19.47
C TYR A 32 15.21 17.86 19.69
N GLU A 33 16.34 18.49 20.06
CA GLU A 33 16.42 19.95 20.27
C GLU A 33 17.02 20.75 19.10
N ALA A 34 17.44 20.10 18.01
CA ALA A 34 18.09 20.77 16.87
C ALA A 34 17.14 21.25 15.75
N ALA A 35 15.81 21.17 15.92
CA ALA A 35 14.84 21.51 14.87
C ALA A 35 14.06 22.83 15.09
N GLN A 36 14.41 23.64 16.10
CA GLN A 36 13.70 24.88 16.40
C GLN A 36 14.62 26.07 16.68
N HIS A 37 15.56 26.40 15.80
CA HIS A 37 16.16 27.75 15.80
C HIS A 37 16.60 28.16 14.39
N HIS A 38 15.87 29.13 13.81
CA HIS A 38 16.35 29.94 12.69
C HIS A 38 17.27 31.04 13.24
N PRO A 39 18.49 31.22 12.72
CA PRO A 39 19.19 32.49 12.83
C PRO A 39 19.07 33.28 11.52
N LYS A 40 18.66 34.54 11.68
CA LYS A 40 18.88 35.62 10.71
C LYS A 40 20.39 35.83 10.54
N TYR A 41 20.84 36.14 9.32
CA TYR A 41 22.18 36.67 9.09
C TYR A 41 22.07 38.03 8.39
N THR A 42 22.81 38.98 8.94
CA THR A 42 23.04 40.36 8.51
C THR A 42 24.32 40.44 7.68
N ASP A 43 24.35 41.41 6.77
CA ASP A 43 25.49 41.82 5.94
C ASP A 43 26.75 42.20 6.76
N ASP A 44 27.94 41.87 6.23
CA ASP A 44 29.06 42.83 6.04
C ASP A 44 30.29 42.13 5.40
N ASP A 45 30.71 42.78 4.31
CA ASP A 45 31.90 42.86 3.45
C ASP A 45 33.26 42.12 3.66
N ASP A 46 33.87 41.91 2.46
CA ASP A 46 35.27 41.87 2.02
C ASP A 46 36.26 40.76 2.48
N ASP A 47 36.65 39.89 1.54
CA ASP A 47 38.04 39.90 1.00
C ASP A 47 38.19 39.06 -0.30
N ASP A 48 39.15 39.51 -1.13
CA ASP A 48 39.41 39.20 -2.54
C ASP A 48 40.18 37.88 -2.77
N GLY A 49 40.03 37.27 -3.97
CA GLY A 49 40.76 36.07 -4.37
C GLY A 49 40.15 35.31 -5.55
N GLY A 50 40.44 35.76 -6.77
CA GLY A 50 39.97 35.13 -8.02
C GLY A 50 40.68 33.82 -8.42
N LEU A 51 39.97 33.00 -9.20
CA LEU A 51 40.48 32.26 -10.36
C LEU A 51 39.32 31.61 -11.15
N GLU A 52 39.46 31.70 -12.48
CA GLU A 52 38.47 31.51 -13.54
C GLU A 52 38.01 30.06 -13.77
N GLY A 53 36.78 29.90 -14.31
CA GLY A 53 36.44 28.72 -15.11
C GLY A 53 34.95 28.36 -15.23
N VAL A 54 34.37 28.72 -16.38
CA VAL A 54 33.20 28.07 -17.05
C VAL A 54 31.79 28.50 -16.63
N GLU A 55 31.29 29.58 -17.24
CA GLU A 55 29.86 29.80 -17.52
C GLU A 55 29.67 30.40 -18.92
N GLU A 56 29.38 29.56 -19.92
CA GLU A 56 28.89 29.99 -21.24
C GLU A 56 27.78 29.02 -21.72
N GLU A 57 26.58 29.07 -21.12
CA GLU A 57 25.42 28.43 -21.75
C GLU A 57 24.03 28.96 -21.30
N TYR A 58 23.84 30.29 -21.13
CA TYR A 58 22.50 30.80 -20.79
C TYR A 58 21.98 32.06 -21.51
N VAL A 59 22.69 32.60 -22.51
CA VAL A 59 22.26 33.84 -23.18
C VAL A 59 21.58 33.63 -24.54
N ASN A 60 21.61 32.42 -25.12
CA ASN A 60 21.23 32.24 -26.53
C ASN A 60 19.73 32.04 -26.85
N THR A 61 18.83 32.05 -25.85
CA THR A 61 17.40 31.76 -26.07
C THR A 61 16.52 32.98 -26.32
N ARG A 62 17.04 34.21 -26.12
CA ARG A 62 16.28 35.46 -26.35
C ARG A 62 16.47 36.07 -27.75
N ILE A 63 17.59 35.81 -28.41
CA ILE A 63 17.90 36.39 -29.74
C ILE A 63 17.22 35.60 -30.87
N LEU A 64 17.06 34.28 -30.72
CA LEU A 64 16.36 33.43 -31.70
C LEU A 64 14.83 33.66 -31.78
N ARG A 65 14.21 34.25 -30.74
CA ARG A 65 12.77 34.61 -30.78
C ARG A 65 12.46 35.85 -31.60
N ARG A 66 13.44 36.74 -31.84
CA ARG A 66 13.20 38.00 -32.59
C ARG A 66 13.34 37.84 -34.10
N GLN A 67 14.03 36.81 -34.59
CA GLN A 67 14.15 36.54 -36.03
C GLN A 67 13.04 35.65 -36.60
N ALA A 68 12.27 34.94 -35.77
CA ALA A 68 11.16 34.10 -36.23
C ALA A 68 9.81 34.85 -36.37
N GLN A 69 9.74 36.14 -36.03
CA GLN A 69 8.51 36.94 -36.09
C GLN A 69 8.47 37.97 -37.24
N LEU A 70 9.45 37.97 -38.16
CA LEU A 70 9.48 38.89 -39.32
C LEU A 70 9.23 38.24 -40.68
N GLN A 71 8.81 36.97 -40.73
CA GLN A 71 8.40 36.30 -41.97
C GLN A 71 7.06 35.59 -41.80
N SER A 72 5.96 36.34 -41.89
CA SER A 72 4.65 35.84 -42.36
C SER A 72 3.60 36.96 -42.31
N THR A 73 3.55 37.78 -43.36
CA THR A 73 2.34 38.56 -43.67
C THR A 73 2.03 38.36 -45.16
N PRO A 74 0.93 37.69 -45.53
CA PRO A 74 0.46 37.69 -46.91
C PRO A 74 -0.33 38.99 -47.18
N LEU A 75 0.10 39.76 -48.18
CA LEU A 75 -0.67 40.88 -48.73
C LEU A 75 -1.77 40.36 -49.66
N ALA A 76 -2.99 40.84 -49.44
CA ALA A 76 -4.16 40.66 -50.30
C ALA A 76 -4.11 41.57 -51.55
N PRO A 77 -4.74 41.20 -52.69
CA PRO A 77 -4.89 42.09 -53.83
C PRO A 77 -6.28 42.75 -53.89
N GLY A 78 -6.28 44.05 -54.21
CA GLY A 78 -7.43 44.80 -54.73
C GLY A 78 -7.20 46.31 -54.64
N PRO A 79 -7.98 47.17 -55.32
CA PRO A 79 -8.62 47.08 -56.64
C PRO A 79 -8.01 48.11 -57.63
N GLY A 80 -8.37 48.02 -58.92
CA GLY A 80 -7.79 48.83 -60.00
C GLY A 80 -8.31 50.27 -60.11
N ALA A 81 -7.55 51.09 -60.86
CA ALA A 81 -8.01 52.30 -61.54
C ALA A 81 -7.10 52.62 -62.76
N GLY A 82 -7.73 52.84 -63.93
CA GLY A 82 -7.28 53.82 -64.92
C GLY A 82 -6.57 53.32 -66.19
N GLY A 83 -7.29 53.33 -67.31
CA GLY A 83 -6.75 53.85 -68.57
C GLY A 83 -6.86 52.98 -69.83
N GLY A 84 -7.87 53.26 -70.65
CA GLY A 84 -7.71 53.30 -72.12
C GLY A 84 -8.41 52.22 -72.96
N GLY A 85 -9.30 52.66 -73.84
CA GLY A 85 -9.59 51.98 -75.12
C GLY A 85 -11.01 51.45 -75.30
N ALA A 86 -11.93 52.32 -75.71
CA ALA A 86 -13.23 51.94 -76.24
C ALA A 86 -13.14 51.71 -77.76
N VAL A 87 -13.51 50.51 -78.25
CA VAL A 87 -14.02 50.28 -79.61
C VAL A 87 -14.96 49.06 -79.59
N LEU A 88 -16.24 49.28 -79.90
CA LEU A 88 -17.22 48.27 -80.33
C LEU A 88 -17.02 48.02 -81.84
N PRO A 89 -17.44 46.89 -82.46
CA PRO A 89 -18.87 46.61 -82.58
C PRO A 89 -19.32 45.12 -82.70
N THR A 90 -20.62 44.94 -82.44
CA THR A 90 -21.59 44.03 -83.11
C THR A 90 -21.39 42.50 -83.14
N ALA A 91 -22.32 41.86 -82.42
CA ALA A 91 -23.08 40.62 -82.67
C ALA A 91 -22.96 39.88 -84.02
N THR A 92 -22.78 38.56 -83.92
CA THR A 92 -23.39 37.49 -84.75
C THR A 92 -23.48 36.20 -83.91
N SER A 93 -24.70 35.69 -83.66
CA SER A 93 -25.32 34.47 -84.25
C SER A 93 -25.29 33.22 -83.35
N SER A 94 -26.48 32.93 -82.80
CA SER A 94 -27.13 31.64 -82.47
C SER A 94 -26.37 30.31 -82.70
N VAL A 95 -26.41 29.39 -81.72
CA VAL A 95 -26.95 28.01 -81.82
C VAL A 95 -27.32 27.48 -80.42
N GLN A 96 -28.47 26.78 -80.33
CA GLN A 96 -29.10 26.18 -79.15
C GLN A 96 -28.22 25.16 -78.40
N GLY A 97 -28.17 25.26 -77.06
CA GLY A 97 -27.69 24.22 -76.15
C GLY A 97 -28.81 23.79 -75.21
N TYR A 98 -29.10 22.49 -75.22
CA TYR A 98 -30.05 21.81 -74.33
C TYR A 98 -29.74 22.07 -72.85
N VAL A 99 -30.79 22.23 -72.04
CA VAL A 99 -30.71 22.27 -70.58
C VAL A 99 -30.42 20.85 -70.09
N GLU A 100 -29.27 20.65 -69.45
CA GLU A 100 -28.99 19.46 -68.64
C GLU A 100 -28.99 19.90 -67.16
N GLN A 101 -29.98 19.42 -66.41
CA GLN A 101 -30.02 19.58 -64.96
C GLN A 101 -28.87 18.78 -64.31
N PRO A 102 -28.25 19.28 -63.23
CA PRO A 102 -27.25 18.51 -62.51
C PRO A 102 -27.89 17.29 -61.83
N GLU A 103 -27.38 16.12 -62.18
CA GLU A 103 -27.71 14.83 -61.60
C GLU A 103 -27.28 14.81 -60.12
N PHE A 104 -28.22 14.55 -59.20
CA PHE A 104 -27.93 14.37 -57.79
C PHE A 104 -27.14 13.07 -57.58
N PRO A 105 -26.09 13.04 -56.73
CA PRO A 105 -25.36 11.81 -56.47
C PRO A 105 -26.22 10.81 -55.67
N ASN A 106 -26.04 9.53 -56.01
CA ASN A 106 -26.72 8.38 -55.39
C ASN A 106 -26.74 8.44 -53.84
N PRO A 107 -27.91 8.26 -53.19
CA PRO A 107 -28.08 8.41 -51.74
C PRO A 107 -27.40 7.34 -50.88
N THR A 108 -26.88 6.26 -51.46
CA THR A 108 -26.24 5.15 -50.72
C THR A 108 -24.80 5.43 -50.32
N ALA A 109 -24.05 6.21 -51.12
CA ALA A 109 -22.65 6.53 -50.82
C ALA A 109 -22.50 7.62 -49.75
N SER A 110 -23.40 8.62 -49.74
CA SER A 110 -23.39 9.72 -48.77
C SER A 110 -23.88 9.29 -47.38
N ALA A 111 -24.83 8.35 -47.31
CA ALA A 111 -25.29 7.79 -46.03
C ALA A 111 -24.21 6.93 -45.35
N ALA A 112 -23.49 6.12 -46.12
CA ALA A 112 -22.41 5.28 -45.60
C ALA A 112 -21.23 6.12 -45.07
N SER A 113 -20.82 7.17 -45.80
CA SER A 113 -19.75 8.09 -45.36
C SER A 113 -20.16 8.89 -44.11
N HIS A 114 -21.43 9.29 -44.02
CA HIS A 114 -21.97 10.02 -42.87
C HIS A 114 -22.01 9.14 -41.60
N ILE A 115 -22.36 7.86 -41.70
CA ILE A 115 -22.33 6.92 -40.57
C ILE A 115 -20.89 6.69 -40.08
N GLU A 116 -19.94 6.56 -41.01
CA GLU A 116 -18.52 6.40 -40.70
C GLU A 116 -17.96 7.61 -39.94
N GLU A 117 -18.21 8.82 -40.44
CA GLU A 117 -17.81 10.06 -39.77
C GLU A 117 -18.44 10.19 -38.39
N ARG A 118 -19.72 9.84 -38.25
CA ARG A 118 -20.41 9.88 -36.95
C ARG A 118 -19.76 8.94 -35.93
N MET A 119 -19.38 7.73 -36.34
CA MET A 119 -18.66 6.78 -35.48
C MET A 119 -17.23 7.24 -35.17
N ARG A 120 -16.53 7.80 -36.16
CA ARG A 120 -15.19 8.39 -35.99
C ARG A 120 -15.21 9.52 -34.97
N ARG A 121 -16.15 10.47 -35.08
CA ARG A 121 -16.31 11.58 -34.12
C ARG A 121 -16.62 11.10 -32.71
N LYS A 122 -17.48 10.08 -32.55
CA LYS A 122 -17.76 9.45 -31.24
C LYS A 122 -16.50 8.87 -30.60
N LEU A 123 -15.68 8.17 -31.37
CA LEU A 123 -14.43 7.58 -30.90
C LEU A 123 -13.36 8.65 -30.60
N GLN A 124 -13.22 9.66 -31.47
CA GLN A 124 -12.33 10.80 -31.25
C GLN A 124 -12.66 11.48 -29.92
N PHE A 125 -13.94 11.79 -29.69
CA PHE A 125 -14.40 12.37 -28.43
C PHE A 125 -14.09 11.46 -27.23
N TYR A 126 -14.31 10.14 -27.33
CA TYR A 126 -14.02 9.22 -26.22
C TYR A 126 -12.53 9.23 -25.82
N PHE A 127 -11.61 9.21 -26.79
CA PHE A 127 -10.16 9.19 -26.57
C PHE A 127 -9.52 10.57 -26.37
N MET A 128 -10.30 11.66 -26.28
CA MET A 128 -9.79 12.98 -25.91
C MET A 128 -9.44 13.05 -24.42
N ASN A 129 -8.42 13.84 -24.12
CA ASN A 129 -8.04 14.15 -22.75
C ASN A 129 -9.17 14.94 -22.04
N PRO A 130 -9.29 14.87 -20.71
CA PRO A 130 -10.32 15.62 -19.99
C PRO A 130 -10.27 17.14 -20.21
N ILE A 131 -9.07 17.70 -20.37
CA ILE A 131 -8.86 19.13 -20.66
C ILE A 131 -9.38 19.47 -22.08
N GLU A 132 -9.06 18.62 -23.07
CA GLU A 132 -9.56 18.75 -24.44
C GLU A 132 -11.09 18.64 -24.50
N LYS A 133 -11.68 17.70 -23.74
CA LYS A 133 -13.14 17.54 -23.61
C LYS A 133 -13.79 18.77 -23.00
N TRP A 134 -13.14 19.39 -22.02
CA TRP A 134 -13.63 20.62 -21.40
C TRP A 134 -13.60 21.78 -22.40
N GLN A 135 -12.52 21.92 -23.18
CA GLN A 135 -12.42 22.93 -24.24
C GLN A 135 -13.48 22.71 -25.33
N ALA A 136 -13.69 21.46 -25.78
CA ALA A 136 -14.62 21.12 -26.84
C ALA A 136 -16.11 21.27 -26.46
N ARG A 137 -16.51 20.88 -25.24
CA ARG A 137 -17.93 20.92 -24.79
C ARG A 137 -18.27 22.10 -23.87
N ARG A 138 -17.28 22.84 -23.36
CA ARG A 138 -17.44 23.90 -22.33
C ARG A 138 -18.23 23.48 -21.07
N LYS A 139 -18.36 22.17 -20.81
CA LYS A 139 -19.04 21.61 -19.62
C LYS A 139 -18.04 21.40 -18.48
N PHE A 140 -18.38 21.88 -17.28
CA PHE A 140 -17.51 21.79 -16.10
C PHE A 140 -17.09 20.34 -15.76
N PRO A 141 -15.80 20.05 -15.53
CA PRO A 141 -15.29 18.68 -15.36
C PRO A 141 -15.50 18.14 -13.94
N TYR A 142 -16.76 17.94 -13.55
CA TYR A 142 -17.14 17.50 -12.19
C TYR A 142 -16.42 16.22 -11.73
N LYS A 143 -16.17 15.25 -12.64
CA LYS A 143 -15.46 14.00 -12.31
C LYS A 143 -14.04 14.26 -11.81
N PHE A 144 -13.34 15.22 -12.40
CA PHE A 144 -11.97 15.55 -12.02
C PHE A 144 -11.95 16.23 -10.65
N VAL A 145 -12.88 17.16 -10.42
CA VAL A 145 -13.03 17.87 -9.14
C VAL A 145 -13.37 16.91 -8.00
N VAL A 146 -14.33 15.98 -8.19
CA VAL A 146 -14.68 14.96 -7.19
C VAL A 146 -13.45 14.12 -6.81
N GLN A 147 -12.58 13.79 -7.76
CA GLN A 147 -11.37 13.00 -7.48
C GLN A 147 -10.34 13.80 -6.68
N ILE A 148 -10.13 15.09 -6.98
CA ILE A 148 -9.24 15.96 -6.20
C ILE A 148 -9.75 16.11 -4.77
N VAL A 149 -11.04 16.39 -4.63
CA VAL A 149 -11.70 16.50 -3.32
C VAL A 149 -11.56 15.19 -2.55
N LYS A 150 -11.78 14.04 -3.21
CA LYS A 150 -11.59 12.71 -2.60
C LYS A 150 -10.16 12.52 -2.08
N ILE A 151 -9.13 12.85 -2.87
CA ILE A 151 -7.72 12.69 -2.45
C ILE A 151 -7.46 13.46 -1.16
N PHE A 152 -7.89 14.73 -1.10
CA PHE A 152 -7.71 15.55 0.08
C PHE A 152 -8.45 14.98 1.31
N LEU A 153 -9.74 14.70 1.17
CA LEU A 153 -10.57 14.23 2.29
C LEU A 153 -10.13 12.88 2.84
N VAL A 154 -9.85 11.91 1.97
CA VAL A 154 -9.40 10.57 2.38
C VAL A 154 -8.04 10.66 3.08
N THR A 155 -7.14 11.53 2.59
CA THR A 155 -5.83 11.73 3.23
C THR A 155 -5.98 12.35 4.62
N VAL A 156 -6.81 13.39 4.77
CA VAL A 156 -7.10 14.01 6.08
C VAL A 156 -7.73 12.99 7.03
N GLN A 157 -8.72 12.22 6.56
CA GLN A 157 -9.37 11.18 7.34
C GLN A 157 -8.37 10.11 7.83
N LEU A 158 -7.44 9.69 6.96
CA LEU A 158 -6.40 8.72 7.28
C LEU A 158 -5.42 9.29 8.31
N CYS A 159 -4.96 10.53 8.15
CA CYS A 159 -4.04 11.16 9.12
C CYS A 159 -4.65 11.24 10.52
N LEU A 160 -5.92 11.67 10.61
CA LEU A 160 -6.65 11.72 11.89
C LEU A 160 -6.84 10.32 12.50
N PHE A 161 -7.13 9.31 11.68
CA PHE A 161 -7.28 7.93 12.13
C PHE A 161 -5.94 7.31 12.56
N ALA A 162 -4.87 7.57 11.83
CA ALA A 162 -3.53 7.07 12.14
C ALA A 162 -3.03 7.59 13.50
N HIS A 163 -3.27 8.88 13.79
CA HIS A 163 -2.97 9.44 15.11
C HIS A 163 -3.78 8.75 16.23
N ALA A 164 -5.06 8.45 15.97
CA ALA A 164 -5.92 7.67 16.89
C ALA A 164 -5.31 6.29 17.20
N ARG A 165 -4.99 5.56 16.12
CA ARG A 165 -4.50 4.19 16.20
C ARG A 165 -3.16 4.14 16.91
N TYR A 166 -2.27 5.09 16.62
CA TYR A 166 -0.98 5.21 17.28
C TYR A 166 -1.11 5.39 18.80
N ASN A 167 -1.96 6.33 19.24
CA ASN A 167 -2.17 6.54 20.68
C ASN A 167 -2.80 5.33 21.37
N HIS A 168 -3.73 4.63 20.71
CA HIS A 168 -4.31 3.40 21.23
C HIS A 168 -3.25 2.29 21.35
N ILE A 169 -2.45 2.05 20.31
CA ILE A 169 -1.41 1.01 20.30
C ILE A 169 -0.34 1.29 21.34
N ASN A 170 0.10 2.54 21.47
CA ASN A 170 1.04 2.93 22.50
C ASN A 170 0.44 2.66 23.89
N TYR A 171 -0.80 3.07 24.15
CA TYR A 171 -1.43 2.82 25.44
C TYR A 171 -1.52 1.31 25.76
N THR A 172 -1.94 0.47 24.81
CA THR A 172 -2.00 -0.99 25.03
C THR A 172 -0.62 -1.62 25.17
N GLY A 173 0.37 -1.16 24.40
CA GLY A 173 1.75 -1.64 24.44
C GLY A 173 2.47 -1.26 25.73
N ASP A 174 2.35 -0.01 26.15
CA ASP A 174 2.95 0.51 27.39
C ASP A 174 2.36 -0.21 28.62
N ASN A 175 1.06 -0.46 28.63
CA ASN A 175 0.43 -1.27 29.69
C ASN A 175 0.92 -2.71 29.68
N ARG A 176 1.10 -3.33 28.49
CA ARG A 176 1.69 -4.66 28.40
C ARG A 176 3.10 -4.70 28.97
N PHE A 177 3.94 -3.70 28.71
CA PHE A 177 5.26 -3.60 29.33
C PHE A 177 5.19 -3.43 30.85
N ALA A 178 4.28 -2.58 31.35
CA ALA A 178 4.05 -2.43 32.78
C ALA A 178 3.62 -3.76 33.44
N PHE A 179 2.72 -4.51 32.80
CA PHE A 179 2.28 -5.83 33.29
C PHE A 179 3.40 -6.86 33.28
N SER A 180 4.28 -6.85 32.28
CA SER A 180 5.47 -7.70 32.28
C SER A 180 6.36 -7.43 33.48
N HIS A 181 6.61 -6.17 33.84
CA HIS A 181 7.38 -5.82 35.06
C HIS A 181 6.66 -6.18 36.37
N LEU A 182 5.33 -6.09 36.41
CA LEU A 182 4.55 -6.35 37.61
C LEU A 182 4.32 -7.85 37.88
N PHE A 183 4.21 -8.66 36.84
CA PHE A 183 3.76 -10.06 36.97
C PHE A 183 4.77 -11.11 36.48
N LEU A 184 5.80 -10.74 35.72
CA LEU A 184 6.85 -11.68 35.31
C LEU A 184 8.10 -11.51 36.17
N ARG A 185 8.47 -12.57 36.90
CA ARG A 185 9.68 -12.57 37.73
C ARG A 185 10.94 -12.53 36.87
N GLY A 186 11.77 -11.50 37.05
CA GLY A 186 13.05 -11.36 36.33
C GLY A 186 12.92 -10.78 34.93
N TRP A 187 11.82 -10.10 34.62
CA TRP A 187 11.70 -9.28 33.41
C TRP A 187 12.70 -8.11 33.42
N ASP A 188 13.26 -7.79 32.25
CA ASP A 188 14.26 -6.72 32.08
C ASP A 188 13.96 -5.85 30.86
N SER A 189 14.34 -4.58 30.95
CA SER A 189 14.20 -3.53 29.94
C SER A 189 14.88 -3.84 28.61
N SER A 190 15.92 -4.69 28.60
CA SER A 190 16.56 -5.15 27.36
C SER A 190 15.61 -5.92 26.42
N ARG A 191 14.45 -6.37 26.92
CA ARG A 191 13.43 -7.13 26.20
C ARG A 191 12.26 -6.28 25.70
N GLU A 192 12.23 -4.98 25.98
CA GLU A 192 11.15 -4.08 25.55
C GLU A 192 11.28 -3.66 24.09
N VAL A 193 12.49 -3.73 23.53
CA VAL A 193 12.78 -3.38 22.14
C VAL A 193 13.14 -4.64 21.36
N GLU A 194 12.43 -4.88 20.26
CA GLU A 194 12.80 -5.91 19.29
C GLU A 194 14.10 -5.52 18.59
N SER A 195 15.22 -6.05 19.07
CA SER A 195 16.54 -5.90 18.45
C SER A 195 16.92 -7.15 17.68
N TYR A 196 17.51 -6.98 16.50
CA TYR A 196 18.00 -8.08 15.67
C TYR A 196 19.48 -7.90 15.33
N PRO A 197 20.37 -8.87 15.65
CA PRO A 197 20.10 -10.08 16.44
C PRO A 197 19.77 -9.74 17.91
N PRO A 198 19.04 -10.61 18.63
CA PRO A 198 18.62 -10.34 20.00
C PRO A 198 19.84 -10.29 20.95
N ALA A 199 19.89 -9.28 21.83
CA ALA A 199 20.97 -9.11 22.80
C ALA A 199 20.92 -10.14 23.94
N VAL A 200 19.73 -10.66 24.25
CA VAL A 200 19.49 -11.65 25.31
C VAL A 200 18.72 -12.84 24.75
N GLY A 201 18.92 -14.02 25.33
CA GLY A 201 18.20 -15.24 24.95
C GLY A 201 16.68 -15.13 25.22
N PRO A 202 15.87 -16.09 24.72
CA PRO A 202 14.43 -16.10 25.00
C PRO A 202 14.16 -16.13 26.52
N PHE A 203 13.05 -15.52 26.94
CA PHE A 203 12.65 -15.52 28.35
C PHE A 203 12.04 -16.88 28.71
N ALA A 204 12.66 -17.59 29.65
CA ALA A 204 12.33 -18.99 29.92
C ALA A 204 12.66 -19.38 31.38
N LEU A 205 12.03 -20.47 31.83
CA LEU A 205 12.28 -21.13 33.11
C LEU A 205 13.01 -22.45 32.86
N TYR A 206 13.91 -22.83 33.78
CA TYR A 206 14.74 -24.02 33.67
C TYR A 206 14.58 -24.99 34.84
N MET A 207 14.07 -24.50 35.98
CA MET A 207 13.85 -25.32 37.19
C MET A 207 12.36 -25.45 37.52
N LYS A 208 11.98 -26.58 38.13
CA LYS A 208 10.59 -26.83 38.56
C LYS A 208 10.13 -25.85 39.64
N GLU A 209 11.04 -25.46 40.54
CA GLU A 209 10.76 -24.48 41.59
C GLU A 209 10.46 -23.09 41.00
N GLU A 210 11.17 -22.70 39.93
CA GLU A 210 10.96 -21.42 39.24
C GLU A 210 9.54 -21.31 38.65
N PHE A 211 8.92 -22.42 38.24
CA PHE A 211 7.52 -22.43 37.80
C PHE A 211 6.59 -21.97 38.92
N TYR A 212 6.68 -22.61 40.10
CA TYR A 212 5.84 -22.26 41.25
C TYR A 212 6.13 -20.84 41.75
N ASP A 213 7.40 -20.45 41.80
CA ASP A 213 7.79 -19.11 42.21
C ASP A 213 7.30 -18.03 41.24
N THR A 214 7.26 -18.32 39.93
CA THR A 214 6.75 -17.37 38.92
C THR A 214 5.25 -17.17 39.09
N VAL A 215 4.50 -18.26 39.32
CA VAL A 215 3.06 -18.17 39.61
C VAL A 215 2.82 -17.42 40.93
N GLN A 216 3.61 -17.70 41.96
CA GLN A 216 3.56 -17.00 43.25
C GLN A 216 3.83 -15.50 43.08
N TYR A 217 4.87 -15.13 42.33
CA TYR A 217 5.22 -13.74 42.05
C TYR A 217 4.07 -12.99 41.36
N ALA A 218 3.40 -13.63 40.40
CA ALA A 218 2.24 -13.06 39.73
C ALA A 218 1.04 -12.86 40.68
N ILE A 219 0.78 -13.80 41.60
CA ILE A 219 -0.28 -13.67 42.62
C ILE A 219 0.02 -12.52 43.57
N ASP A 220 1.25 -12.44 44.06
CA ASP A 220 1.69 -11.39 44.99
C ASP A 220 1.67 -10.01 44.34
N GLY A 221 2.10 -9.93 43.07
CA GLY A 221 1.99 -8.74 42.23
C GLY A 221 0.54 -8.33 41.99
N TYR A 222 -0.34 -9.29 41.68
CA TYR A 222 -1.78 -9.02 41.50
C TYR A 222 -2.43 -8.52 42.79
N GLY A 223 -2.13 -9.14 43.93
CA GLY A 223 -2.67 -8.71 45.24
C GLY A 223 -2.21 -7.32 45.69
N ASN A 224 -1.04 -6.88 45.24
CA ASN A 224 -0.48 -5.55 45.52
C ASN A 224 -0.55 -4.59 44.33
N VAL A 225 -1.46 -4.80 43.37
CA VAL A 225 -1.56 -3.96 42.16
C VAL A 225 -1.76 -2.48 42.47
N SER A 226 -2.35 -2.13 43.61
CA SER A 226 -2.53 -0.76 44.08
C SER A 226 -1.21 -0.01 44.38
N ARG A 227 -0.07 -0.71 44.48
CA ARG A 227 1.25 -0.10 44.61
C ARG A 227 1.84 0.36 43.29
N SER A 228 1.27 -0.07 42.17
CA SER A 228 1.73 0.34 40.85
C SER A 228 1.43 1.82 40.59
N ILE A 229 2.17 2.42 39.63
CA ILE A 229 1.95 3.81 39.20
C ILE A 229 0.66 3.94 38.38
N GLY A 230 0.29 2.89 37.65
CA GLY A 230 -0.91 2.87 36.81
C GLY A 230 -2.19 2.81 37.65
N PRO A 231 -3.28 3.47 37.22
CA PRO A 231 -4.58 3.36 37.88
C PRO A 231 -5.21 2.02 37.51
N TYR A 232 -4.78 0.96 38.19
CA TYR A 232 -5.24 -0.41 37.99
C TYR A 232 -6.22 -0.82 39.09
N ASP A 233 -7.38 -1.32 38.67
CA ASP A 233 -8.44 -1.81 39.54
C ASP A 233 -8.82 -3.24 39.17
N TYR A 234 -9.35 -3.97 40.15
CA TYR A 234 -9.89 -5.30 39.96
C TYR A 234 -11.21 -5.26 39.19
N PRO A 235 -11.59 -6.33 38.47
CA PRO A 235 -12.80 -6.36 37.66
C PRO A 235 -14.09 -6.37 38.49
N THR A 236 -14.00 -6.67 39.79
CA THR A 236 -15.15 -6.80 40.70
C THR A 236 -15.71 -5.42 41.11
N PRO A 237 -17.04 -5.29 41.34
CA PRO A 237 -17.64 -4.01 41.74
C PRO A 237 -17.09 -3.43 43.04
N ASN A 238 -16.66 -4.28 43.96
CA ASN A 238 -16.12 -3.89 45.28
C ASN A 238 -14.59 -3.69 45.27
N ASN A 239 -13.96 -3.73 44.09
CA ASN A 239 -12.51 -3.70 43.94
C ASN A 239 -11.79 -4.75 44.82
N THR A 240 -12.38 -5.94 44.92
CA THR A 240 -11.79 -7.09 45.62
C THR A 240 -11.07 -7.98 44.63
N MET A 241 -9.86 -8.42 44.97
CA MET A 241 -9.05 -9.33 44.16
C MET A 241 -9.82 -10.64 43.83
N PRO A 242 -10.20 -10.88 42.57
CA PRO A 242 -10.75 -12.17 42.17
C PRO A 242 -9.65 -13.25 42.17
N PRO A 243 -10.00 -14.53 42.27
CA PRO A 243 -9.01 -15.61 42.14
C PRO A 243 -8.42 -15.62 40.72
N LEU A 244 -7.11 -15.84 40.61
CA LEU A 244 -6.48 -16.11 39.32
C LEU A 244 -6.86 -17.52 38.85
N LYS A 245 -6.89 -17.77 37.55
CA LYS A 245 -7.20 -19.09 37.00
C LYS A 245 -5.95 -19.69 36.35
N LEU A 246 -5.42 -20.75 36.94
CA LEU A 246 -4.31 -21.54 36.40
C LEU A 246 -4.87 -22.74 35.65
N CYS A 247 -4.73 -22.75 34.33
CA CYS A 247 -5.10 -23.89 33.49
C CYS A 247 -3.83 -24.61 33.02
N MET A 248 -3.80 -25.91 33.18
CA MET A 248 -2.68 -26.77 32.78
C MET A 248 -3.19 -27.75 31.73
N GLN A 249 -2.51 -27.82 30.61
CA GLN A 249 -2.76 -28.78 29.54
C GLN A 249 -1.73 -29.89 29.66
N ASN A 250 -2.20 -31.08 30.00
CA ASN A 250 -1.35 -32.26 30.16
C ASN A 250 -1.72 -33.31 29.13
N TYR A 251 -0.74 -34.06 28.65
CA TYR A 251 -1.01 -35.37 28.06
C TYR A 251 -1.68 -36.26 29.11
N ARG A 252 -2.69 -37.02 28.68
CA ARG A 252 -3.46 -37.92 29.53
C ARG A 252 -2.56 -38.96 30.20
N GLU A 253 -1.55 -39.42 29.49
CA GLU A 253 -0.46 -40.23 30.02
C GLU A 253 0.86 -39.80 29.40
N GLY A 254 1.89 -39.60 30.24
CA GLY A 254 3.19 -39.08 29.82
C GLY A 254 4.28 -39.47 30.82
N THR A 255 4.35 -40.75 31.16
CA THR A 255 5.39 -41.27 32.06
C THR A 255 6.62 -41.68 31.24
N ILE A 256 7.73 -40.99 31.49
CA ILE A 256 8.99 -41.21 30.78
C ILE A 256 9.97 -41.92 31.73
N PHE A 257 10.42 -43.10 31.34
CA PHE A 257 11.46 -43.85 32.03
C PHE A 257 12.78 -43.68 31.26
N GLY A 258 13.43 -42.53 31.46
CA GLY A 258 14.66 -42.20 30.73
C GLY A 258 15.81 -43.20 30.95
N TYR A 259 15.84 -43.90 32.09
CA TYR A 259 16.91 -44.85 32.44
C TYR A 259 16.90 -46.15 31.62
N ASN A 260 15.74 -46.56 31.11
CA ASN A 260 15.58 -47.75 30.26
C ASN A 260 15.00 -47.39 28.88
N GLU A 261 15.02 -46.11 28.51
CA GLU A 261 14.54 -45.59 27.22
C GLU A 261 13.09 -45.97 26.89
N SER A 262 12.26 -46.21 27.90
CA SER A 262 10.85 -46.60 27.73
C SER A 262 9.90 -45.49 28.17
N TYR A 263 8.69 -45.47 27.62
CA TYR A 263 7.66 -44.50 27.99
C TYR A 263 6.27 -45.09 27.82
N ILE A 264 5.31 -44.53 28.55
CA ILE A 264 3.88 -44.75 28.35
C ILE A 264 3.29 -43.39 28.01
N PHE A 265 2.64 -43.30 26.85
CA PHE A 265 2.22 -42.03 26.26
C PHE A 265 0.83 -42.16 25.62
N ASP A 266 -0.06 -41.26 26.05
CA ASP A 266 -1.35 -41.00 25.42
C ASP A 266 -1.37 -39.53 24.96
N PRO A 267 -1.44 -39.25 23.64
CA PRO A 267 -1.39 -37.89 23.12
C PRO A 267 -2.65 -37.05 23.38
N HIS A 268 -3.73 -37.65 23.91
CA HIS A 268 -4.93 -36.88 24.25
C HIS A 268 -4.60 -35.84 25.32
N ILE A 269 -5.01 -34.59 25.09
CA ILE A 269 -4.74 -33.48 26.00
C ILE A 269 -5.93 -33.29 26.93
N ASP A 270 -5.69 -33.42 28.22
CA ASP A 270 -6.64 -33.09 29.28
C ASP A 270 -6.29 -31.70 29.84
N GLU A 271 -7.28 -30.81 29.89
CA GLU A 271 -7.15 -29.49 30.48
C GLU A 271 -7.72 -29.48 31.90
N VAL A 272 -6.86 -29.14 32.87
CA VAL A 272 -7.23 -29.01 34.29
C VAL A 272 -7.02 -27.58 34.72
N CYS A 273 -8.10 -26.91 35.11
CA CYS A 273 -8.06 -25.52 35.59
C CYS A 273 -8.36 -25.45 37.09
N GLU A 274 -7.51 -24.74 37.82
CA GLU A 274 -7.66 -24.46 39.25
C GLU A 274 -7.75 -22.96 39.51
N SER A 275 -8.61 -22.59 40.46
CA SER A 275 -8.73 -21.20 40.91
C SER A 275 -7.79 -20.95 42.09
N LEU A 276 -6.99 -19.90 41.98
CA LEU A 276 -5.98 -19.45 42.94
C LEU A 276 -6.48 -18.19 43.67
N PRO A 277 -7.18 -18.36 44.82
CA PRO A 277 -7.63 -17.25 45.65
C PRO A 277 -6.47 -16.48 46.33
N PRO A 278 -6.70 -15.27 46.84
CA PRO A 278 -5.66 -14.42 47.45
C PRO A 278 -4.93 -15.06 48.63
N ASN A 279 -5.57 -15.96 49.38
CA ASN A 279 -4.95 -16.69 50.50
C ASN A 279 -3.81 -17.64 50.07
N VAL A 280 -3.74 -18.00 48.78
CA VAL A 280 -2.64 -18.81 48.23
C VAL A 280 -1.30 -18.09 48.43
N SER A 281 -1.29 -16.74 48.42
CA SER A 281 -0.08 -15.93 48.67
C SER A 281 0.63 -16.34 49.98
N SER A 282 -0.12 -16.59 51.05
CA SER A 282 0.44 -17.01 52.36
C SER A 282 0.75 -18.50 52.49
N ILE A 283 0.05 -19.36 51.74
CA ILE A 283 0.18 -20.83 51.85
C ILE A 283 1.34 -21.33 50.97
N GLY A 284 1.55 -20.67 49.82
CA GLY A 284 2.43 -21.09 48.74
C GLY A 284 1.66 -21.89 47.68
N VAL A 285 1.91 -21.58 46.41
CA VAL A 285 1.23 -22.22 45.26
C VAL A 285 1.41 -23.73 45.26
N GLU A 286 2.64 -24.22 45.47
CA GLU A 286 2.94 -25.67 45.44
C GLU A 286 2.15 -26.44 46.50
N ARG A 287 2.11 -25.94 47.74
CA ARG A 287 1.36 -26.57 48.83
C ARG A 287 -0.13 -26.54 48.57
N TYR A 288 -0.66 -25.40 48.11
CA TYR A 288 -2.07 -25.27 47.78
C TYR A 288 -2.54 -26.25 46.70
N LEU A 289 -1.72 -26.45 45.65
CA LEU A 289 -1.99 -27.42 44.59
C LEU A 289 -1.93 -28.87 45.11
N ASN A 290 -0.94 -29.18 45.95
CA ASN A 290 -0.82 -30.51 46.57
C ASN A 290 -2.00 -30.83 47.49
N ASP A 291 -2.47 -29.88 48.29
CA ASP A 291 -3.61 -30.05 49.21
C ASP A 291 -4.92 -30.35 48.45
N ARG A 292 -5.05 -29.87 47.21
CA ARG A 292 -6.18 -30.20 46.32
C ARG A 292 -5.98 -31.47 45.50
N GLY A 293 -4.88 -32.19 45.69
CA GLY A 293 -4.55 -33.38 44.91
C GLY A 293 -4.21 -33.07 43.45
N ARG A 294 -3.67 -31.87 43.18
CA ARG A 294 -3.30 -31.37 41.85
C ARG A 294 -1.78 -31.22 41.73
N GLN A 295 -1.07 -32.32 41.79
CA GLN A 295 0.38 -32.29 41.59
C GLN A 295 0.73 -32.05 40.11
N VAL A 296 1.62 -31.10 39.83
CA VAL A 296 2.06 -30.79 38.46
C VAL A 296 3.05 -31.84 37.99
N ASN A 297 2.62 -32.70 37.06
CA ASN A 297 3.52 -33.62 36.39
C ASN A 297 4.16 -32.94 35.17
N PHE A 298 5.35 -32.38 35.36
CA PHE A 298 6.12 -31.70 34.30
C PHE A 298 6.49 -32.60 33.11
N ALA A 299 6.50 -33.93 33.28
CA ALA A 299 6.76 -34.85 32.18
C ALA A 299 5.60 -34.91 31.18
N SER A 300 4.36 -34.76 31.65
CA SER A 300 3.16 -34.73 30.81
C SER A 300 2.67 -33.31 30.50
N LEU A 301 3.20 -32.28 31.16
CA LEU A 301 2.77 -30.89 31.01
C LEU A 301 3.19 -30.32 29.65
N VAL A 302 2.21 -30.03 28.81
CA VAL A 302 2.40 -29.44 27.47
C VAL A 302 2.50 -27.93 27.57
N SER A 303 1.56 -27.32 28.29
CA SER A 303 1.57 -25.89 28.55
C SER A 303 0.73 -25.55 29.79
N ALA A 304 1.02 -24.41 30.40
CA ALA A 304 0.16 -23.83 31.43
C ALA A 304 -0.15 -22.38 31.10
N ALA A 305 -1.32 -21.91 31.53
CA ALA A 305 -1.77 -20.54 31.36
C ALA A 305 -2.32 -20.01 32.68
N LEU A 306 -1.74 -18.92 33.19
CA LEU A 306 -2.27 -18.19 34.33
C LEU A 306 -3.03 -16.97 33.80
N THR A 307 -4.33 -16.92 34.05
CA THR A 307 -5.24 -15.92 33.48
C THR A 307 -5.94 -15.11 34.57
N PHE A 308 -6.02 -13.79 34.37
CA PHE A 308 -6.71 -12.85 35.25
C PHE A 308 -7.01 -11.54 34.52
N GLN A 309 -7.81 -10.68 35.13
CA GLN A 309 -8.29 -9.45 34.50
C GLN A 309 -7.93 -8.23 35.34
N ILE A 310 -7.60 -7.12 34.67
CA ILE A 310 -7.37 -5.81 35.28
C ILE A 310 -8.15 -4.76 34.52
N LYS A 311 -8.79 -3.83 35.24
CA LYS A 311 -9.41 -2.65 34.66
C LYS A 311 -8.49 -1.45 34.83
N THR A 312 -8.55 -0.55 33.85
CA THR A 312 -7.84 0.73 33.92
C THR A 312 -8.56 1.79 33.12
N VAL A 313 -8.14 3.04 33.31
CA VAL A 313 -8.71 4.21 32.66
C VAL A 313 -7.59 4.95 31.93
N ASN A 314 -7.82 5.22 30.65
CA ASN A 314 -6.99 6.11 29.86
C ASN A 314 -7.56 7.54 29.91
N PHE A 315 -6.90 8.41 30.67
CA PHE A 315 -7.27 9.83 30.77
C PHE A 315 -6.88 10.66 29.55
N LYS A 316 -5.96 10.17 28.71
CA LYS A 316 -5.50 10.88 27.50
C LYS A 316 -6.07 10.19 26.26
N ALA A 317 -7.39 10.19 26.16
CA ALA A 317 -8.09 9.63 25.01
C ALA A 317 -7.88 10.49 23.75
N TYR A 318 -8.35 9.95 22.62
CA TYR A 318 -8.15 10.39 21.24
C TYR A 318 -8.47 11.87 20.89
N GLY A 319 -9.13 12.65 21.76
CA GLY A 319 -9.50 14.04 21.47
C GLY A 319 -8.67 15.09 22.24
N GLY A 320 -7.48 14.72 22.72
CA GLY A 320 -6.62 15.62 23.50
C GLY A 320 -7.05 15.69 24.97
N PRO A 321 -6.50 16.67 25.74
CA PRO A 321 -6.71 16.78 27.19
C PRO A 321 -8.18 16.93 27.61
N LEU A 322 -9.03 17.35 26.67
CA LEU A 322 -10.44 17.67 26.90
C LEU A 322 -11.38 16.52 26.52
N SER A 323 -10.86 15.41 25.98
CA SER A 323 -11.68 14.27 25.59
C SER A 323 -12.03 13.36 26.76
N ALA A 324 -13.21 12.76 26.70
CA ALA A 324 -13.67 11.83 27.73
C ALA A 324 -12.73 10.61 27.82
N PRO A 325 -12.45 10.11 29.03
CA PRO A 325 -11.55 8.97 29.21
C PRO A 325 -12.11 7.70 28.58
N ASP A 326 -11.20 6.80 28.19
CA ASP A 326 -11.54 5.47 27.71
C ASP A 326 -11.22 4.43 28.79
N CYS A 327 -12.19 3.57 29.09
CA CYS A 327 -12.05 2.51 30.09
C CYS A 327 -11.65 1.23 29.37
N PHE A 328 -10.65 0.54 29.90
CA PHE A 328 -10.16 -0.72 29.33
C PHE A 328 -10.24 -1.82 30.37
N ARG A 329 -10.54 -3.03 29.92
CA ARG A 329 -10.27 -4.27 30.64
C ARG A 329 -9.20 -5.03 29.89
N PHE A 330 -8.09 -5.27 30.55
CA PHE A 330 -7.03 -6.13 30.07
C PHE A 330 -7.26 -7.55 30.57
N ASP A 331 -7.36 -8.48 29.64
CA ASP A 331 -7.39 -9.91 29.88
C ASP A 331 -5.93 -10.42 29.78
N ILE A 332 -5.29 -10.56 30.95
CA ILE A 332 -3.86 -10.89 31.05
C ILE A 332 -3.70 -12.40 31.11
N SER A 333 -2.82 -12.93 30.26
CA SER A 333 -2.48 -14.34 30.16
C SER A 333 -0.98 -14.53 30.21
N ILE A 334 -0.49 -15.19 31.25
CA ILE A 334 0.91 -15.63 31.36
C ILE A 334 0.98 -17.07 30.85
N LEU A 335 1.68 -17.26 29.74
CA LEU A 335 1.78 -18.52 29.01
C LEU A 335 3.12 -19.18 29.29
N PHE A 336 3.06 -20.40 29.79
CA PHE A 336 4.18 -21.30 30.02
C PHE A 336 4.15 -22.38 28.94
N ASN A 337 5.09 -22.36 28.01
CA ASN A 337 5.16 -23.31 26.91
C ASN A 337 6.27 -24.35 27.17
N ASN A 338 5.86 -25.61 27.32
CA ASN A 338 6.73 -26.75 27.55
C ASN A 338 6.57 -27.84 26.45
N ARG A 339 6.08 -27.46 25.27
CA ARG A 339 5.74 -28.41 24.17
C ARG A 339 6.93 -29.25 23.69
N ASP A 340 8.13 -28.69 23.73
CA ASP A 340 9.34 -29.35 23.21
C ASP A 340 9.99 -30.29 24.26
N HIS A 341 9.59 -30.20 25.53
CA HIS A 341 10.12 -30.99 26.65
C HIS A 341 11.67 -31.06 26.71
N ASP A 342 12.35 -29.99 26.31
CA ASP A 342 13.82 -29.91 26.22
C ASP A 342 14.50 -29.33 27.48
N GLY A 343 13.72 -29.13 28.55
CA GLY A 343 14.16 -28.52 29.79
C GLY A 343 14.14 -26.99 29.78
N GLN A 344 13.74 -26.36 28.68
CA GLN A 344 13.51 -24.92 28.58
C GLN A 344 12.01 -24.62 28.42
N MET A 345 11.39 -24.08 29.47
CA MET A 345 9.99 -23.68 29.42
C MET A 345 9.86 -22.20 29.07
N LEU A 346 9.43 -21.89 27.84
CA LEU A 346 9.31 -20.51 27.37
C LEU A 346 8.18 -19.78 28.09
N LEU A 347 8.46 -18.55 28.52
CA LEU A 347 7.53 -17.71 29.28
C LEU A 347 7.18 -16.47 28.48
N SER A 348 5.89 -16.18 28.35
CA SER A 348 5.40 -14.98 27.68
C SER A 348 4.17 -14.42 28.38
N LEU A 349 3.99 -13.09 28.33
CA LEU A 349 2.80 -12.40 28.80
C LEU A 349 2.09 -11.76 27.62
N ASP A 350 0.81 -12.08 27.50
CA ASP A 350 -0.12 -11.41 26.61
C ASP A 350 -1.18 -10.66 27.43
N ALA A 351 -1.64 -9.54 26.89
CA ALA A 351 -2.58 -8.65 27.56
C ALA A 351 -3.56 -8.11 26.52
N GLU A 352 -4.65 -8.84 26.30
CA GLU A 352 -5.67 -8.45 25.34
C GLU A 352 -6.53 -7.32 25.92
N ALA A 353 -6.60 -6.19 25.22
CA ALA A 353 -7.33 -5.02 25.66
C ALA A 353 -8.76 -5.04 25.10
N THR A 354 -9.75 -4.92 25.99
CA THR A 354 -11.16 -4.75 25.61
C THR A 354 -11.67 -3.41 26.10
N ARG A 355 -12.23 -2.60 25.19
CA ARG A 355 -12.79 -1.29 25.56
C ARG A 355 -14.14 -1.45 26.27
N LEU A 356 -14.29 -0.76 27.40
CA LEU A 356 -15.52 -0.71 28.20
C LEU A 356 -16.19 0.67 28.10
N LYS A 357 -17.49 0.71 28.36
CA LYS A 357 -18.22 1.97 28.49
C LYS A 357 -17.97 2.58 29.87
N CYS A 358 -17.34 3.74 29.92
CA CYS A 358 -17.15 4.49 31.16
C CYS A 358 -18.47 5.12 31.64
N HIS A 359 -18.69 5.10 32.95
CA HIS A 359 -19.73 5.87 33.62
C HIS A 359 -19.03 6.93 34.48
N GLY A 360 -19.19 8.21 34.14
CA GLY A 360 -18.57 9.31 34.88
C GLY A 360 -19.38 10.60 34.76
N ALA A 361 -19.37 11.41 35.82
CA ALA A 361 -19.87 12.78 35.79
C ALA A 361 -18.77 13.67 35.20
N THR A 362 -18.98 14.16 33.99
CA THR A 362 -18.01 14.97 33.27
C THR A 362 -18.64 16.32 32.92
N ASP A 363 -18.17 17.40 33.55
CA ASP A 363 -18.65 18.77 33.31
C ASP A 363 -18.07 19.39 32.02
N PHE A 364 -17.02 18.78 31.45
CA PHE A 364 -16.25 19.28 30.28
C PHE A 364 -16.73 18.73 28.92
N VAL A 365 -17.91 18.13 28.85
CA VAL A 365 -18.39 17.34 27.68
C VAL A 365 -18.69 18.18 26.43
N SER A 366 -18.89 19.50 26.55
CA SER A 366 -19.37 20.32 25.44
C SER A 366 -18.37 20.45 24.27
N GLU A 367 -17.07 20.53 24.54
CA GLU A 367 -16.04 20.70 23.48
C GLU A 367 -15.64 19.37 22.83
N ALA A 368 -15.59 18.27 23.60
CA ALA A 368 -15.31 16.93 23.07
C ALA A 368 -16.41 16.43 22.12
N ASN A 369 -17.67 16.79 22.40
CA ASN A 369 -18.79 16.48 21.52
C ASN A 369 -18.63 17.16 20.14
N PHE A 370 -18.11 18.39 20.10
CA PHE A 370 -17.91 19.12 18.85
C PHE A 370 -16.84 18.47 17.95
N ASP A 371 -15.71 18.06 18.54
CA ASP A 371 -14.65 17.36 17.80
C ASP A 371 -15.13 15.99 17.29
N SER A 372 -15.85 15.23 18.13
CA SER A 372 -16.45 13.96 17.71
C SER A 372 -17.48 14.12 16.57
N LEU A 373 -18.28 15.20 16.62
CA LEU A 373 -19.24 15.54 15.57
C LEU A 373 -18.50 15.90 14.26
N LEU A 374 -17.44 16.69 14.34
CA LEU A 374 -16.65 17.09 13.16
C LEU A 374 -15.97 15.89 12.49
N ARG A 375 -15.45 14.93 13.28
CA ARG A 375 -14.88 13.67 12.78
C ARG A 375 -15.92 12.78 12.11
N SER A 376 -17.11 12.63 12.71
CA SER A 376 -18.23 11.89 12.10
C SER A 376 -18.71 12.55 10.80
N ILE A 377 -18.85 13.88 10.77
CA ILE A 377 -19.17 14.63 9.54
C ILE A 377 -18.12 14.38 8.45
N LEU A 378 -16.84 14.42 8.81
CA LEU A 378 -15.76 14.10 7.87
C LEU A 378 -15.88 12.68 7.32
N ASN A 379 -16.11 11.68 8.18
CA ASN A 379 -16.26 10.28 7.75
C ASN A 379 -17.46 10.10 6.81
N ILE A 380 -18.61 10.70 7.13
CA ILE A 380 -19.81 10.67 6.28
C ILE A 380 -19.52 11.35 4.94
N PHE A 381 -18.82 12.50 4.94
CA PHE A 381 -18.48 13.20 3.72
C PHE A 381 -17.50 12.41 2.84
N VAL A 382 -16.53 11.72 3.44
CA VAL A 382 -15.65 10.77 2.72
C VAL A 382 -16.47 9.63 2.13
N LEU A 383 -17.39 9.04 2.89
CA LEU A 383 -18.24 7.95 2.41
C LEU A 383 -19.08 8.39 1.19
N LEU A 384 -19.69 9.57 1.25
CA LEU A 384 -20.48 10.14 0.15
C LEU A 384 -19.63 10.45 -1.08
N THR A 385 -18.45 11.04 -0.89
CA THR A 385 -17.55 11.37 -2.02
C THR A 385 -16.96 10.12 -2.67
N CYS A 386 -16.61 9.09 -1.91
CA CYS A 386 -16.21 7.77 -2.42
C CYS A 386 -17.36 7.07 -3.16
N ALA A 387 -18.59 7.09 -2.63
CA ALA A 387 -19.76 6.52 -3.31
C ALA A 387 -20.08 7.24 -4.63
N LEU A 388 -19.98 8.58 -4.64
CA LEU A 388 -20.13 9.38 -5.85
C LEU A 388 -19.02 9.07 -6.87
N SER A 389 -17.76 8.99 -6.42
CA SER A 389 -16.63 8.57 -7.25
C SER A 389 -16.87 7.19 -7.89
N PHE A 390 -17.26 6.21 -7.07
CA PHE A 390 -17.57 4.85 -7.50
C PHE A 390 -18.66 4.82 -8.57
N ALA A 391 -19.77 5.52 -8.36
CA ALA A 391 -20.88 5.59 -9.32
C ALA A 391 -20.46 6.24 -10.65
N LEU A 392 -19.70 7.34 -10.59
CA LEU A 392 -19.24 8.07 -11.77
C LEU A 392 -18.22 7.29 -12.59
N CYS A 393 -17.30 6.57 -11.93
CA CYS A 393 -16.29 5.73 -12.55
C CYS A 393 -16.91 4.44 -13.12
N THR A 394 -17.83 3.81 -12.40
CA THR A 394 -18.59 2.65 -12.88
C THR A 394 -19.40 3.01 -14.12
N ARG A 395 -20.11 4.15 -14.11
CA ARG A 395 -20.80 4.69 -15.30
C ARG A 395 -19.84 4.93 -16.47
N ALA A 396 -18.63 5.41 -16.21
CA ALA A 396 -17.63 5.65 -17.25
C ALA A 396 -17.14 4.34 -17.89
N LEU A 397 -16.84 3.31 -17.10
CA LEU A 397 -16.48 1.99 -17.60
C LEU A 397 -17.64 1.31 -18.34
N TRP A 398 -18.86 1.44 -17.84
CA TRP A 398 -20.04 0.91 -18.51
C TRP A 398 -20.26 1.55 -19.88
N ARG A 399 -20.15 2.88 -19.97
CA ARG A 399 -20.20 3.62 -21.25
C ARG A 399 -19.08 3.19 -22.20
N ALA A 400 -17.87 2.95 -21.69
CA ALA A 400 -16.76 2.43 -22.47
C ALA A 400 -17.03 1.02 -23.02
N TYR A 401 -17.63 0.16 -22.20
CA TYR A 401 -18.04 -1.18 -22.60
C TYR A 401 -19.10 -1.15 -23.71
N LEU A 402 -20.14 -0.32 -23.56
CA LEU A 402 -21.16 -0.15 -24.59
C LEU A 402 -20.58 0.37 -25.91
N LEU A 403 -19.68 1.37 -25.83
CA LEU A 403 -18.99 1.93 -26.99
C LEU A 403 -18.11 0.87 -27.68
N ARG A 404 -17.41 0.04 -26.91
CA ARG A 404 -16.65 -1.10 -27.44
C ARG A 404 -17.57 -2.07 -28.19
N CYS A 405 -18.69 -2.51 -27.63
CA CYS A 405 -19.60 -3.43 -28.30
C CYS A 405 -20.18 -2.83 -29.59
N THR A 406 -20.57 -1.56 -29.56
CA THR A 406 -21.07 -0.82 -30.74
C THR A 406 -19.99 -0.74 -31.82
N THR A 407 -18.74 -0.46 -31.44
CA THR A 407 -17.62 -0.36 -32.39
C THR A 407 -17.28 -1.71 -33.00
N VAL A 408 -17.27 -2.79 -32.22
CA VAL A 408 -17.05 -4.14 -32.74
C VAL A 408 -18.14 -4.55 -33.73
N SER A 409 -19.41 -4.27 -33.41
CA SER A 409 -20.54 -4.53 -34.32
C SER A 409 -20.41 -3.70 -35.61
N PHE A 410 -20.06 -2.42 -35.49
CA PHE A 410 -19.84 -1.53 -36.64
C PHE A 410 -18.73 -2.04 -37.56
N PHE A 411 -17.56 -2.41 -37.00
CA PHE A 411 -16.44 -2.94 -37.79
C PHE A 411 -16.80 -4.25 -38.51
N ARG A 412 -17.56 -5.12 -37.84
CA ARG A 412 -18.03 -6.38 -38.44
C ARG A 412 -19.02 -6.16 -39.58
N GLN A 413 -19.92 -5.17 -39.47
CA GLN A 413 -20.93 -4.87 -40.47
C GLN A 413 -20.39 -4.07 -41.67
N HIS A 414 -19.57 -3.05 -41.43
CA HIS A 414 -19.07 -2.15 -42.49
C HIS A 414 -17.78 -2.63 -43.15
N PHE A 415 -16.87 -3.25 -42.40
CA PHE A 415 -15.55 -3.65 -42.92
C PHE A 415 -15.37 -5.16 -43.02
N GLY A 416 -16.35 -5.97 -42.57
CA GLY A 416 -16.25 -7.43 -42.55
C GLY A 416 -15.11 -7.98 -41.69
N LYS A 417 -14.50 -7.14 -40.84
CA LYS A 417 -13.32 -7.45 -40.03
C LYS A 417 -13.64 -7.22 -38.56
N ASP A 418 -13.21 -8.16 -37.71
CA ASP A 418 -13.27 -7.99 -36.27
C ASP A 418 -12.14 -7.10 -35.75
N LEU A 419 -12.44 -6.26 -34.75
CA LEU A 419 -11.42 -5.42 -34.10
C LEU A 419 -10.36 -6.28 -33.40
N SER A 420 -9.08 -5.93 -33.57
CA SER A 420 -7.95 -6.61 -32.92
C SER A 420 -8.04 -6.59 -31.39
N PHE A 421 -7.38 -7.55 -30.71
CA PHE A 421 -7.39 -7.62 -29.25
C PHE A 421 -6.84 -6.35 -28.60
N ASP A 422 -5.76 -5.79 -29.14
CA ASP A 422 -5.15 -4.54 -28.66
C ASP A 422 -6.13 -3.35 -28.80
N GLY A 423 -6.84 -3.26 -29.93
CA GLY A 423 -7.88 -2.25 -30.14
C GLY A 423 -9.07 -2.40 -29.19
N ARG A 424 -9.45 -3.64 -28.83
CA ARG A 424 -10.50 -3.90 -27.83
C ARG A 424 -10.06 -3.50 -26.41
N LEU A 425 -8.78 -3.73 -26.07
CA LEU A 425 -8.23 -3.42 -24.75
C LEU A 425 -8.05 -1.90 -24.55
N GLU A 426 -7.85 -1.15 -25.63
CA GLU A 426 -7.70 0.32 -25.59
C GLU A 426 -8.96 1.04 -25.05
N PHE A 427 -10.15 0.42 -25.17
CA PHE A 427 -11.37 0.94 -24.53
C PHE A 427 -11.38 0.77 -23.01
N VAL A 428 -10.66 -0.23 -22.47
CA VAL A 428 -10.64 -0.54 -21.04
C VAL A 428 -9.62 0.37 -20.35
N ASN A 429 -10.13 1.32 -19.58
CA ASN A 429 -9.26 2.22 -18.81
C ASN A 429 -8.94 1.63 -17.44
N PHE A 430 -7.75 1.03 -17.31
CA PHE A 430 -7.25 0.44 -16.07
C PHE A 430 -7.22 1.40 -14.88
N TRP A 431 -7.07 2.71 -15.12
CA TRP A 431 -7.14 3.70 -14.03
C TRP A 431 -8.52 3.77 -13.40
N TYR A 432 -9.59 3.63 -14.19
CA TYR A 432 -10.95 3.59 -13.62
C TYR A 432 -11.22 2.30 -12.86
N ILE A 433 -10.67 1.17 -13.30
CA ILE A 433 -10.79 -0.10 -12.56
C ILE A 433 -10.11 0.03 -11.19
N MET A 434 -8.91 0.60 -11.14
CA MET A 434 -8.21 0.83 -9.89
C MET A 434 -8.94 1.82 -8.97
N ILE A 435 -9.53 2.89 -9.51
CA ILE A 435 -10.36 3.82 -8.73
C ILE A 435 -11.60 3.11 -8.16
N ILE A 436 -12.26 2.25 -8.94
CA ILE A 436 -13.40 1.48 -8.41
C ILE A 436 -12.96 0.57 -7.26
N PHE A 437 -11.83 -0.11 -7.42
CA PHE A 437 -11.29 -0.96 -6.37
C PHE A 437 -10.91 -0.16 -5.12
N ASN A 438 -10.26 1.01 -5.26
CA ASN A 438 -9.93 1.86 -4.11
C ASN A 438 -11.18 2.42 -3.42
N ASP A 439 -12.20 2.81 -4.17
CA ASP A 439 -13.45 3.32 -3.61
C ASP A 439 -14.15 2.23 -2.77
N VAL A 440 -14.14 0.97 -3.21
CA VAL A 440 -14.69 -0.16 -2.43
C VAL A 440 -13.96 -0.32 -1.10
N LEU A 441 -12.63 -0.33 -1.11
CA LEU A 441 -11.83 -0.45 0.12
C LEU A 441 -12.09 0.73 1.07
N LEU A 442 -12.15 1.95 0.54
CA LEU A 442 -12.37 3.16 1.34
C LEU A 442 -13.80 3.26 1.90
N ILE A 443 -14.81 2.79 1.18
CA ILE A 443 -16.19 2.71 1.66
C ILE A 443 -16.28 1.74 2.84
N ILE A 444 -15.71 0.54 2.71
CA ILE A 444 -15.69 -0.47 3.78
C ILE A 444 -14.90 0.08 4.98
N GLY A 445 -13.69 0.61 4.76
CA GLY A 445 -12.85 1.17 5.81
C GLY A 445 -13.49 2.37 6.53
N SER A 446 -14.14 3.28 5.79
CA SER A 446 -14.83 4.44 6.40
C SER A 446 -16.07 4.03 7.19
N ALA A 447 -16.80 3.01 6.75
CA ALA A 447 -17.93 2.47 7.49
C ALA A 447 -17.49 1.80 8.81
N LEU A 448 -16.40 1.02 8.78
CA LEU A 448 -15.80 0.44 9.99
C LEU A 448 -15.28 1.53 10.93
N LYS A 449 -14.61 2.55 10.39
CA LYS A 449 -14.13 3.69 11.18
C LYS A 449 -15.27 4.40 11.92
N GLU A 450 -16.37 4.68 11.23
CA GLU A 450 -17.55 5.32 11.86
C GLU A 450 -18.16 4.44 12.97
N GLN A 451 -18.18 3.12 12.78
CA GLN A 451 -18.66 2.19 13.83
C GLN A 451 -17.77 2.19 15.07
N ILE A 452 -16.44 2.26 14.88
CA ILE A 452 -15.44 2.32 15.96
C ILE A 452 -15.55 3.65 16.73
N GLU A 453 -15.63 4.77 16.02
CA GLU A 453 -15.75 6.10 16.63
C GLU A 453 -17.13 6.28 17.30
N GLY A 454 -18.20 5.80 16.67
CA GLY A 454 -19.56 5.82 17.20
C GLY A 454 -19.82 4.88 18.38
N ARG A 455 -18.81 4.09 18.82
CA ARG A 455 -18.89 3.13 19.93
C ARG A 455 -20.04 2.10 19.76
N TYR A 456 -20.41 1.78 18.52
CA TYR A 456 -21.51 0.86 18.20
C TYR A 456 -21.11 -0.61 18.27
N MET A 457 -19.81 -0.92 18.12
CA MET A 457 -19.26 -2.28 18.17
C MET A 457 -18.45 -2.49 19.46
N VAL A 458 -18.65 -3.65 20.09
CA VAL A 458 -17.87 -4.11 21.26
C VAL A 458 -16.54 -4.74 20.82
N VAL A 459 -16.42 -5.14 19.54
CA VAL A 459 -15.22 -5.77 18.98
C VAL A 459 -14.37 -4.73 18.26
N ASP A 460 -13.15 -4.54 18.76
CA ASP A 460 -12.17 -3.54 18.30
C ASP A 460 -11.46 -4.00 17.00
N GLN A 461 -12.09 -3.79 15.83
CA GLN A 461 -11.54 -4.17 14.51
C GLN A 461 -10.57 -3.13 13.90
N TRP A 462 -9.67 -2.58 14.70
CA TRP A 462 -8.75 -1.52 14.28
C TRP A 462 -7.80 -1.94 13.15
N ASP A 463 -7.31 -3.18 13.17
CA ASP A 463 -6.35 -3.68 12.18
C ASP A 463 -6.98 -3.83 10.79
N THR A 464 -8.18 -4.40 10.74
CA THR A 464 -8.95 -4.52 9.49
C THR A 464 -9.28 -3.15 8.90
N CYS A 465 -9.72 -2.21 9.75
CA CYS A 465 -9.97 -0.83 9.33
C CYS A 465 -8.70 -0.15 8.78
N SER A 466 -7.57 -0.33 9.47
CA SER A 466 -6.26 0.23 9.08
C SER A 466 -5.78 -0.31 7.74
N LEU A 467 -5.96 -1.62 7.48
CA LEU A 467 -5.62 -2.23 6.19
C LEU A 467 -6.46 -1.66 5.05
N PHE A 468 -7.78 -1.56 5.22
CA PHE A 468 -8.66 -1.05 4.17
C PHE A 468 -8.43 0.43 3.86
N LEU A 469 -8.32 1.28 4.89
CA LEU A 469 -8.04 2.71 4.70
C LEU A 469 -6.63 2.95 4.16
N GLY A 470 -5.63 2.21 4.67
CA GLY A 470 -4.24 2.33 4.25
C GLY A 470 -4.02 1.93 2.79
N ILE A 471 -4.46 0.73 2.40
CA ILE A 471 -4.34 0.24 1.01
C ILE A 471 -5.21 1.09 0.07
N GLY A 472 -6.43 1.45 0.50
CA GLY A 472 -7.31 2.34 -0.25
C GLY A 472 -6.64 3.69 -0.56
N ASN A 473 -6.02 4.32 0.44
CA ASN A 473 -5.32 5.59 0.27
C ASN A 473 -4.06 5.45 -0.60
N LEU A 474 -3.27 4.39 -0.45
CA LEU A 474 -2.12 4.11 -1.32
C LEU A 474 -2.53 4.09 -2.81
N LEU A 475 -3.64 3.41 -3.12
CA LEU A 475 -4.18 3.35 -4.48
C LEU A 475 -4.76 4.68 -4.96
N VAL A 476 -5.31 5.51 -4.06
CA VAL A 476 -5.74 6.89 -4.39
C VAL A 476 -4.54 7.73 -4.84
N TRP A 477 -3.44 7.69 -4.08
CA TRP A 477 -2.20 8.41 -4.43
C TRP A 477 -1.57 7.87 -5.71
N PHE A 478 -1.56 6.55 -5.93
CA PHE A 478 -1.15 5.98 -7.21
C PHE A 478 -2.07 6.45 -8.36
N GLY A 479 -3.36 6.66 -8.09
CA GLY A 479 -4.33 7.25 -9.03
C GLY A 479 -3.97 8.65 -9.52
N VAL A 480 -3.19 9.41 -8.75
CA VAL A 480 -2.70 10.74 -9.16
C VAL A 480 -1.79 10.65 -10.39
N LEU A 481 -1.04 9.54 -10.55
CA LEU A 481 -0.16 9.32 -11.71
C LEU A 481 -0.93 9.39 -13.04
N ARG A 482 -2.21 9.05 -13.05
CA ARG A 482 -3.09 9.23 -14.22
C ARG A 482 -3.08 10.68 -14.72
N TYR A 483 -3.17 11.64 -13.80
CA TYR A 483 -3.28 13.06 -14.11
C TYR A 483 -1.94 13.65 -14.53
N LEU A 484 -0.83 13.11 -13.99
CA LEU A 484 0.51 13.43 -14.47
C LEU A 484 0.73 12.96 -15.92
N GLY A 485 0.06 11.88 -16.34
CA GLY A 485 0.08 11.39 -17.72
C GLY A 485 -0.49 12.36 -18.77
N PHE A 486 -1.17 13.45 -18.39
CA PHE A 486 -1.60 14.49 -19.33
C PHE A 486 -0.43 15.35 -19.83
N PHE A 487 0.65 15.43 -19.06
CA PHE A 487 1.86 16.14 -19.46
C PHE A 487 2.75 15.21 -20.29
N LYS A 488 3.10 15.66 -21.49
CA LYS A 488 3.92 14.87 -22.44
C LYS A 488 5.26 14.41 -21.83
N THR A 489 5.85 15.19 -20.93
CA THR A 489 7.12 14.87 -20.25
C THR A 489 6.97 13.71 -19.26
N TYR A 490 5.99 13.77 -18.36
CA TYR A 490 5.80 12.74 -17.32
C TYR A 490 5.15 11.45 -17.86
N ASN A 491 4.41 11.54 -18.97
CA ASN A 491 3.81 10.39 -19.63
C ASN A 491 4.86 9.38 -20.12
N VAL A 492 6.09 9.81 -20.43
CA VAL A 492 7.20 8.92 -20.83
C VAL A 492 7.43 7.81 -19.80
N VAL A 493 7.52 8.16 -18.51
CA VAL A 493 7.84 7.20 -17.43
C VAL A 493 6.77 6.11 -17.33
N ILE A 494 5.49 6.50 -17.35
CA ILE A 494 4.37 5.56 -17.28
C ILE A 494 4.35 4.63 -18.50
N LEU A 495 4.61 5.16 -19.69
CA LEU A 495 4.67 4.37 -20.92
C LEU A 495 5.82 3.37 -20.90
N VAL A 496 6.98 3.77 -20.37
CA VAL A 496 8.15 2.89 -20.22
C VAL A 496 7.83 1.75 -19.26
N LEU A 497 7.25 2.04 -18.09
CA LEU A 497 6.85 1.00 -17.14
C LEU A 497 5.81 0.04 -17.75
N LYS A 498 4.81 0.56 -18.48
CA LYS A 498 3.80 -0.25 -19.18
C LYS A 498 4.42 -1.14 -20.27
N LYS A 499 5.40 -0.62 -21.01
CA LYS A 499 6.09 -1.36 -22.08
C LYS A 499 7.05 -2.41 -21.51
N ALA A 500 7.72 -2.11 -20.41
CA ALA A 500 8.68 -2.99 -19.75
C ALA A 500 8.00 -4.11 -18.95
N ALA A 501 6.85 -3.85 -18.31
CA ALA A 501 6.14 -4.79 -17.45
C ALA A 501 6.00 -6.23 -17.99
N PRO A 502 5.52 -6.49 -19.22
CA PRO A 502 5.39 -7.87 -19.72
C PRO A 502 6.74 -8.55 -19.97
N LYS A 503 7.79 -7.80 -20.37
CA LYS A 503 9.15 -8.34 -20.52
C LYS A 503 9.74 -8.67 -19.16
N ILE A 504 9.61 -7.75 -18.21
CA ILE A 504 10.04 -7.90 -16.82
C ILE A 504 9.36 -9.11 -16.17
N LEU A 505 8.04 -9.27 -16.32
CA LEU A 505 7.32 -10.38 -15.70
C LEU A 505 7.85 -11.75 -16.17
N ARG A 506 8.12 -11.90 -17.47
CA ARG A 506 8.70 -13.15 -18.02
C ARG A 506 10.09 -13.42 -17.45
N PHE A 507 10.92 -12.39 -17.39
CA PHE A 507 12.25 -12.48 -16.80
C PHE A 507 12.18 -12.82 -15.29
N LEU A 508 11.27 -12.17 -14.56
CA LEU A 508 11.05 -12.38 -13.13
C LEU A 508 10.60 -13.79 -12.82
N ILE A 509 9.74 -14.40 -13.65
CA ILE A 509 9.34 -15.81 -13.50
C ILE A 509 10.56 -16.74 -13.58
N ALA A 510 11.46 -16.51 -14.54
CA ALA A 510 12.67 -17.31 -14.67
C ALA A 510 13.64 -17.08 -13.48
N ALA A 511 13.82 -15.83 -13.06
CA ALA A 511 14.61 -15.50 -11.87
C ALA A 511 14.03 -16.14 -10.60
N LEU A 512 12.70 -16.11 -10.43
CA LEU A 512 12.01 -16.68 -9.28
C LEU A 512 12.23 -18.19 -9.15
N LEU A 513 12.35 -18.94 -10.26
CA LEU A 513 12.65 -20.37 -10.23
C LEU A 513 14.05 -20.63 -9.63
N ILE A 514 15.04 -19.83 -10.03
CA ILE A 514 16.38 -19.91 -9.45
C ILE A 514 16.35 -19.49 -7.97
N TYR A 515 15.62 -18.41 -7.66
CA TYR A 515 15.48 -17.89 -6.31
C TYR A 515 14.88 -18.94 -5.38
N ALA A 516 13.82 -19.62 -5.81
CA ALA A 516 13.19 -20.70 -5.06
C ALA A 516 14.18 -21.85 -4.79
N GLY A 517 15.01 -22.22 -5.77
CA GLY A 517 16.07 -23.21 -5.60
C GLY A 517 17.07 -22.81 -4.50
N PHE A 518 17.53 -21.55 -4.50
CA PHE A 518 18.37 -21.03 -3.43
C PHE A 518 17.63 -20.98 -2.09
N ALA A 519 16.38 -20.53 -2.05
CA ALA A 519 15.59 -20.43 -0.83
C ALA A 519 15.38 -21.79 -0.16
N PHE A 520 14.97 -22.82 -0.91
CA PHE A 520 14.80 -24.17 -0.36
C PHE A 520 16.13 -24.78 0.09
N CYS A 521 17.21 -24.60 -0.69
CA CYS A 521 18.54 -25.09 -0.34
C CYS A 521 19.08 -24.42 0.93
N GLY A 522 18.96 -23.09 1.02
CA GLY A 522 19.38 -22.31 2.19
C GLY A 522 18.55 -22.64 3.42
N TRP A 523 17.23 -22.75 3.30
CA TRP A 523 16.36 -23.12 4.40
C TRP A 523 16.71 -24.51 4.97
N LEU A 524 16.88 -25.51 4.11
CA LEU A 524 17.17 -26.87 4.55
C LEU A 524 18.56 -27.02 5.18
N ILE A 525 19.59 -26.47 4.55
CA ILE A 525 20.99 -26.69 4.97
C ILE A 525 21.42 -25.71 6.07
N LEU A 526 21.07 -24.42 5.94
CA LEU A 526 21.50 -23.37 6.87
C LEU A 526 20.50 -23.15 8.01
N GLY A 527 19.23 -23.56 7.86
CA GLY A 527 18.18 -23.28 8.84
C GLY A 527 18.47 -23.71 10.28
N PRO A 528 19.01 -24.92 10.53
CA PRO A 528 19.36 -25.35 11.89
C PRO A 528 20.53 -24.57 12.52
N TYR A 529 21.38 -23.94 11.71
CA TYR A 529 22.65 -23.36 12.14
C TYR A 529 22.70 -21.83 12.05
N HIS A 530 21.74 -21.22 11.37
CA HIS A 530 21.72 -19.79 11.09
C HIS A 530 20.34 -19.19 11.40
N MET A 531 20.29 -18.17 12.26
CA MET A 531 19.02 -17.63 12.77
C MET A 531 18.12 -17.03 11.68
N LYS A 532 18.70 -16.40 10.64
CA LYS A 532 17.96 -15.87 9.49
C LYS A 532 17.30 -16.94 8.61
N PHE A 533 17.83 -18.18 8.57
CA PHE A 533 17.35 -19.23 7.68
C PHE A 533 16.37 -20.21 8.34
N ARG A 534 15.87 -19.93 9.56
CA ARG A 534 15.06 -20.88 10.34
C ARG A 534 13.72 -21.27 9.67
N SER A 535 13.12 -20.34 8.95
CA SER A 535 11.87 -20.57 8.21
C SER A 535 12.03 -20.20 6.74
N LEU A 536 11.15 -20.70 5.88
CA LEU A 536 11.13 -20.30 4.47
C LEU A 536 10.89 -18.80 4.31
N ALA A 537 10.02 -18.19 5.13
CA ALA A 537 9.71 -16.76 5.10
C ALA A 537 10.95 -15.93 5.46
N THR A 538 11.58 -16.19 6.61
CA THR A 538 12.79 -15.47 7.05
C THR A 538 13.97 -15.72 6.10
N THR A 539 14.06 -16.91 5.50
CA THR A 539 15.03 -17.21 4.43
C THR A 539 14.80 -16.31 3.22
N SER A 540 13.54 -16.17 2.80
CA SER A 540 13.19 -15.29 1.67
C SER A 540 13.48 -13.82 1.98
N GLU A 541 13.12 -13.34 3.18
CA GLU A 541 13.45 -11.99 3.64
C GLU A 541 14.97 -11.76 3.63
N CYS A 542 15.75 -12.69 4.17
CA CYS A 542 17.21 -12.63 4.17
C CYS A 542 17.79 -12.58 2.75
N LEU A 543 17.36 -13.47 1.86
CA LEU A 543 17.84 -13.50 0.47
C LEU A 543 17.43 -12.23 -0.28
N PHE A 544 16.24 -11.69 -0.02
CA PHE A 544 15.78 -10.44 -0.64
C PHE A 544 16.57 -9.22 -0.13
N SER A 545 16.86 -9.14 1.18
CA SER A 545 17.76 -8.14 1.75
C SER A 545 19.15 -8.22 1.13
N LEU A 546 19.69 -9.43 0.96
CA LEU A 546 21.00 -9.65 0.33
C LEU A 546 21.05 -9.19 -1.14
N ILE A 547 19.98 -9.39 -1.93
CA ILE A 547 19.89 -8.86 -3.31
C ILE A 547 20.04 -7.34 -3.34
N ASN A 548 19.53 -6.65 -2.31
CA ASN A 548 19.60 -5.19 -2.18
C ASN A 548 20.85 -4.70 -1.43
N GLY A 549 21.77 -5.61 -1.05
CA GLY A 549 23.02 -5.26 -0.37
C GLY A 549 22.87 -4.98 1.13
N ASP A 550 21.74 -5.35 1.73
CA ASP A 550 21.49 -5.16 3.15
C ASP A 550 22.04 -6.35 3.96
N ASP A 551 22.63 -6.03 5.12
CA ASP A 551 22.99 -7.00 6.16
C ASP A 551 23.94 -8.14 5.74
N MET A 552 24.75 -7.91 4.69
CA MET A 552 25.64 -8.91 4.09
C MET A 552 26.65 -9.46 5.10
N PHE A 553 27.46 -8.61 5.75
CA PHE A 553 28.50 -9.08 6.68
C PHE A 553 27.90 -9.83 7.88
N ALA A 554 26.76 -9.36 8.40
CA ALA A 554 26.07 -10.02 9.49
C ALA A 554 25.72 -11.47 9.14
N THR A 555 25.23 -11.73 7.92
CA THR A 555 24.94 -13.11 7.46
C THR A 555 26.17 -14.02 7.42
N PHE A 556 27.34 -13.49 7.07
CA PHE A 556 28.59 -14.25 7.10
C PHE A 556 29.09 -14.50 8.53
N ALA A 557 28.88 -13.54 9.44
CA ALA A 557 29.37 -13.59 10.82
C ALA A 557 28.50 -14.45 11.74
N THR A 558 27.20 -14.57 11.50
CA THR A 558 26.26 -15.28 12.38
C THR A 558 26.24 -16.80 12.24
N LEU A 559 27.17 -17.39 11.47
CA LEU A 559 27.20 -18.84 11.28
C LEU A 559 27.78 -19.56 12.51
N SER A 560 27.03 -20.53 13.03
CA SER A 560 27.53 -21.43 14.08
C SER A 560 28.69 -22.29 13.57
N THR A 561 29.87 -22.18 14.19
CA THR A 561 31.12 -22.86 13.77
C THR A 561 31.17 -24.35 14.13
N LYS A 562 30.03 -25.01 14.33
CA LYS A 562 29.98 -26.43 14.75
C LYS A 562 30.51 -27.41 13.69
N ALA A 563 30.50 -27.05 12.41
CA ALA A 563 30.99 -27.90 11.33
C ALA A 563 31.75 -27.10 10.25
N THR A 564 33.03 -27.43 10.05
CA THR A 564 33.91 -26.74 9.09
C THR A 564 33.43 -26.86 7.64
N TRP A 565 32.87 -28.01 7.24
CA TRP A 565 32.35 -28.22 5.89
C TRP A 565 31.13 -27.34 5.61
N LEU A 566 30.27 -27.16 6.62
CA LEU A 566 29.08 -26.31 6.54
C LEU A 566 29.47 -24.84 6.43
N TRP A 567 30.56 -24.43 7.11
CA TRP A 567 31.11 -23.10 6.95
C TRP A 567 31.51 -22.81 5.50
N TRP A 568 32.26 -23.71 4.86
CA TRP A 568 32.61 -23.57 3.45
C TRP A 568 31.39 -23.58 2.53
N PHE A 569 30.42 -24.46 2.79
CA PHE A 569 29.16 -24.47 2.04
C PHE A 569 28.44 -23.12 2.13
N CYS A 570 28.30 -22.55 3.33
CA CYS A 570 27.65 -21.26 3.55
C CYS A 570 28.37 -20.14 2.80
N GLN A 571 29.70 -20.10 2.84
CA GLN A 571 30.50 -19.11 2.10
C GLN A 571 30.22 -19.22 0.59
N ILE A 572 30.36 -20.43 0.03
CA ILE A 572 30.14 -20.67 -1.41
C ILE A 572 28.69 -20.36 -1.81
N TYR A 573 27.72 -20.76 -0.98
CA TYR A 573 26.30 -20.50 -1.19
C TYR A 573 26.02 -18.99 -1.24
N LEU A 574 26.47 -18.23 -0.23
CA LEU A 574 26.23 -16.79 -0.16
C LEU A 574 26.97 -16.04 -1.27
N TYR A 575 28.26 -16.33 -1.51
CA TYR A 575 29.01 -15.70 -2.59
C TYR A 575 28.41 -15.99 -3.97
N SER A 576 27.99 -17.24 -4.23
CA SER A 576 27.37 -17.60 -5.50
C SER A 576 26.01 -16.92 -5.68
N PHE A 577 25.18 -16.85 -4.63
CA PHE A 577 23.91 -16.15 -4.67
C PHE A 577 24.08 -14.65 -4.92
N ILE A 578 24.95 -13.99 -4.14
CA ILE A 578 25.24 -12.55 -4.24
C ILE A 578 25.79 -12.22 -5.63
N ALA A 579 26.79 -12.96 -6.10
CA ALA A 579 27.39 -12.71 -7.42
C ALA A 579 26.39 -12.90 -8.56
N LEU A 580 25.56 -13.95 -8.50
CA LEU A 580 24.54 -14.20 -9.50
C LEU A 580 23.45 -13.12 -9.49
N TYR A 581 22.88 -12.81 -8.33
CA TYR A 581 21.73 -11.92 -8.27
C TYR A 581 22.08 -10.45 -8.44
N ILE A 582 23.14 -9.97 -7.77
CA ILE A 582 23.51 -8.56 -7.83
C ILE A 582 24.13 -8.25 -9.20
N TYR A 583 25.09 -9.05 -9.68
CA TYR A 583 25.80 -8.68 -10.90
C TYR A 583 25.09 -9.13 -12.18
N VAL A 584 24.38 -10.26 -12.18
CA VAL A 584 23.72 -10.76 -13.40
C VAL A 584 22.25 -10.40 -13.43
N VAL A 585 21.46 -10.86 -12.45
CA VAL A 585 19.99 -10.72 -12.49
C VAL A 585 19.56 -9.25 -12.41
N LEU A 586 20.11 -8.48 -11.47
CA LEU A 586 19.76 -7.07 -11.29
C LEU A 586 20.24 -6.21 -12.47
N SER A 587 21.43 -6.47 -13.02
CA SER A 587 21.92 -5.80 -14.23
C SER A 587 21.04 -6.08 -15.45
N LEU A 588 20.58 -7.33 -15.64
CA LEU A 588 19.65 -7.68 -16.71
C LEU A 588 18.29 -6.99 -16.52
N PHE A 589 17.79 -6.91 -15.29
CA PHE A 589 16.56 -6.20 -14.98
C PHE A 589 16.64 -4.72 -15.37
N ILE A 590 17.74 -4.04 -15.01
CA ILE A 590 18.01 -2.65 -15.41
C ILE A 590 18.10 -2.53 -16.94
N ALA A 591 18.81 -3.44 -17.61
CA ALA A 591 18.94 -3.45 -19.07
C ALA A 591 17.59 -3.57 -19.80
N VAL A 592 16.66 -4.39 -19.29
CA VAL A 592 15.30 -4.53 -19.86
C VAL A 592 14.50 -3.23 -19.72
N ILE A 593 14.65 -2.51 -18.60
CA ILE A 593 14.01 -1.19 -18.41
C ILE A 593 14.62 -0.16 -19.36
N MET A 594 15.94 -0.15 -19.51
CA MET A 594 16.64 0.76 -20.42
C MET A 594 16.25 0.55 -21.89
N ASP A 595 16.14 -0.70 -22.34
CA ASP A 595 15.65 -1.03 -23.70
C ASP A 595 14.22 -0.51 -23.95
N ALA A 596 13.34 -0.67 -22.95
CA ALA A 596 11.98 -0.13 -23.02
C ALA A 596 11.99 1.41 -23.06
N TYR A 597 12.86 2.05 -22.28
CA TYR A 597 13.05 3.50 -22.28
C TYR A 597 13.48 4.02 -23.65
N ASP A 598 14.50 3.43 -24.26
CA ASP A 598 15.00 3.83 -25.58
C ASP A 598 13.98 3.59 -26.69
N THR A 599 13.21 2.49 -26.61
CA THR A 599 12.11 2.22 -27.55
C THR A 599 11.03 3.29 -27.47
N ILE A 600 10.60 3.69 -26.26
CA ILE A 600 9.63 4.77 -26.09
C ILE A 600 10.20 6.10 -26.58
N LYS A 601 11.48 6.40 -26.31
CA LYS A 601 12.16 7.60 -26.80
C LYS A 601 12.17 7.67 -28.32
N LYS A 602 12.38 6.54 -29.02
CA LYS A 602 12.24 6.45 -30.49
C LYS A 602 10.80 6.72 -30.95
N TYR A 603 9.79 6.16 -30.28
CA TYR A 603 8.38 6.43 -30.61
C TYR A 603 7.99 7.91 -30.46
N TYR A 604 8.62 8.66 -29.55
CA TYR A 604 8.42 10.11 -29.46
C TYR A 604 9.07 10.89 -30.63
N LYS A 605 10.10 10.34 -31.28
CA LYS A 605 10.76 10.94 -32.45
C LYS A 605 10.12 10.54 -33.78
N GLU A 606 9.83 9.25 -33.94
CA GLU A 606 9.40 8.64 -35.22
C GLU A 606 7.89 8.42 -35.30
N GLY A 607 7.17 8.56 -34.19
CA GLY A 607 5.74 8.28 -34.07
C GLY A 607 5.45 6.92 -33.41
N PHE A 608 4.24 6.80 -32.87
CA PHE A 608 3.78 5.58 -32.19
C PHE A 608 3.23 4.55 -33.18
N PRO A 609 3.37 3.24 -32.91
CA PRO A 609 2.72 2.21 -33.70
C PRO A 609 1.19 2.40 -33.67
N ILE A 610 0.57 2.35 -34.85
CA ILE A 610 -0.85 2.66 -35.05
C ILE A 610 -1.66 1.37 -34.91
N SER A 611 -2.62 1.34 -33.98
CA SER A 611 -3.60 0.26 -33.87
C SER A 611 -4.69 0.40 -34.94
N ASP A 612 -5.36 -0.69 -35.33
CA ASP A 612 -6.51 -0.68 -36.26
C ASP A 612 -7.56 0.38 -35.87
N LEU A 613 -7.76 0.58 -34.55
CA LEU A 613 -8.64 1.59 -33.99
C LEU A 613 -8.09 3.02 -34.20
N LYS A 614 -6.81 3.26 -33.91
CA LYS A 614 -6.18 4.57 -34.13
C LYS A 614 -6.12 4.94 -35.59
N ALA A 615 -5.90 3.97 -36.49
CA ALA A 615 -5.95 4.18 -37.93
C ALA A 615 -7.35 4.68 -38.36
N PHE A 616 -8.41 4.09 -37.83
CA PHE A 616 -9.78 4.52 -38.11
C PHE A 616 -10.13 5.89 -37.50
N VAL A 617 -9.66 6.16 -36.29
CA VAL A 617 -9.88 7.43 -35.57
C VAL A 617 -9.16 8.60 -36.25
N GLY A 618 -7.99 8.36 -36.86
CA GLY A 618 -7.20 9.35 -37.58
C GLY A 618 -6.48 10.36 -36.69
N THR A 619 -5.66 11.22 -37.30
CA THR A 619 -5.01 12.36 -36.65
C THR A 619 -6.00 13.51 -36.49
N ARG A 620 -5.87 14.26 -35.39
CA ARG A 620 -6.75 15.38 -35.04
C ARG A 620 -6.12 16.69 -35.49
N THR A 621 -6.88 17.60 -36.10
CA THR A 621 -6.43 18.98 -36.29
C THR A 621 -6.90 19.86 -35.13
N ALA A 622 -6.15 20.91 -34.80
CA ALA A 622 -6.53 21.82 -33.70
C ALA A 622 -7.81 22.61 -34.01
N GLU A 623 -8.14 22.76 -35.29
CA GLU A 623 -9.33 23.43 -35.81
C GLU A 623 -10.61 22.60 -35.53
N ASP A 624 -10.54 21.26 -35.57
CA ASP A 624 -11.67 20.39 -35.26
C ASP A 624 -12.16 20.51 -33.80
N ILE A 625 -11.27 20.89 -32.88
CA ILE A 625 -11.57 21.01 -31.44
C ILE A 625 -12.27 22.35 -31.14
N SER A 626 -11.93 23.41 -31.87
CA SER A 626 -12.48 24.76 -31.68
C SER A 626 -13.72 25.03 -32.55
N SER A 627 -13.92 24.27 -33.63
CA SER A 627 -15.00 24.45 -34.61
C SER A 627 -16.41 24.11 -34.11
N GLY A 628 -16.55 23.61 -32.87
CA GLY A 628 -17.87 23.32 -32.27
C GLY A 628 -18.57 22.07 -32.84
N VAL A 629 -17.94 21.33 -33.76
CA VAL A 629 -18.49 20.13 -34.42
C VAL A 629 -18.91 19.03 -33.42
N PHE A 630 -18.28 18.99 -32.24
CA PHE A 630 -18.63 18.05 -31.16
C PHE A 630 -19.81 18.50 -30.28
N MET A 631 -20.40 19.68 -30.52
CA MET A 631 -21.55 20.16 -29.75
C MET A 631 -22.89 19.57 -30.23
N SER A 632 -23.10 19.39 -31.54
CA SER A 632 -24.40 19.04 -32.13
C SER A 632 -24.69 17.55 -32.32
N ASP A 633 -23.69 16.70 -32.61
CA ASP A 633 -23.93 15.33 -33.11
C ASP A 633 -23.95 14.20 -32.06
N LEU A 634 -23.77 14.55 -30.78
CA LEU A 634 -23.55 13.58 -29.68
C LEU A 634 -24.72 13.41 -28.71
N ASP A 635 -25.83 14.14 -28.90
CA ASP A 635 -26.94 14.16 -27.92
C ASP A 635 -27.66 12.82 -27.75
N ASP A 636 -27.64 11.93 -28.76
CA ASP A 636 -28.17 10.55 -28.66
C ASP A 636 -27.45 9.69 -27.60
N PHE A 637 -26.16 9.97 -27.32
CA PHE A 637 -25.39 9.16 -26.35
C PHE A 637 -25.61 9.62 -24.91
N ASP A 638 -25.95 10.89 -24.69
CA ASP A 638 -26.15 11.47 -23.37
C ASP A 638 -27.58 11.27 -22.83
N GLN A 639 -28.58 11.04 -23.70
CA GLN A 639 -29.98 10.81 -23.32
C GLN A 639 -30.31 9.41 -22.77
N THR A 640 -29.36 8.48 -22.73
CA THR A 640 -29.60 7.15 -22.12
C THR A 640 -29.78 7.27 -20.60
N SER A 641 -31.02 7.13 -20.14
CA SER A 641 -31.41 7.22 -18.74
C SER A 641 -30.88 6.03 -17.93
N PHE A 642 -30.63 6.24 -16.63
CA PHE A 642 -30.17 5.17 -15.72
C PHE A 642 -31.15 3.97 -15.67
N LEU A 643 -32.45 4.22 -15.87
CA LEU A 643 -33.50 3.21 -15.88
C LEU A 643 -33.50 2.35 -17.15
N ASP A 644 -33.23 2.92 -18.32
CA ASP A 644 -33.07 2.15 -19.57
C ASP A 644 -31.83 1.24 -19.51
N VAL A 645 -30.78 1.71 -18.82
CA VAL A 645 -29.54 0.97 -18.60
C VAL A 645 -29.74 -0.22 -17.65
N MET A 646 -30.49 -0.07 -16.56
CA MET A 646 -30.83 -1.20 -15.66
C MET A 646 -31.68 -2.26 -16.35
N ARG A 647 -32.60 -1.85 -17.23
CA ARG A 647 -33.42 -2.78 -18.02
C ARG A 647 -32.59 -3.63 -18.99
N SER A 648 -31.50 -3.07 -19.51
CA SER A 648 -30.52 -3.78 -20.36
C SER A 648 -29.60 -4.73 -19.58
N ILE A 649 -29.46 -4.60 -18.26
CA ILE A 649 -28.63 -5.47 -17.40
C ILE A 649 -29.36 -6.75 -17.01
N CYS A 650 -30.68 -6.68 -16.75
CA CYS A 650 -31.49 -7.88 -16.49
C CYS A 650 -31.69 -8.76 -17.72
N CYS A 651 -31.51 -8.22 -18.93
CA CYS A 651 -31.57 -8.97 -20.18
C CYS A 651 -30.16 -9.16 -20.73
N CYS A 652 -29.52 -10.29 -20.44
CA CYS A 652 -28.20 -10.72 -20.95
C CYS A 652 -28.14 -10.84 -22.49
N HIS A 653 -28.37 -9.75 -23.24
CA HIS A 653 -28.61 -9.78 -24.70
C HIS A 653 -27.79 -8.77 -25.50
N CYS A 654 -26.89 -7.99 -24.90
CA CYS A 654 -26.12 -6.96 -25.61
C CYS A 654 -25.13 -7.48 -26.69
N CYS A 655 -25.00 -8.80 -26.86
CA CYS A 655 -24.12 -9.42 -27.87
C CYS A 655 -24.84 -10.36 -28.86
N ARG A 656 -26.17 -10.24 -29.04
CA ARG A 656 -26.86 -10.91 -30.17
C ARG A 656 -27.21 -9.89 -31.26
N PRO A 657 -26.96 -10.21 -32.55
CA PRO A 657 -27.34 -9.31 -33.63
C PRO A 657 -28.86 -9.27 -33.74
N THR A 658 -29.44 -8.07 -33.67
CA THR A 658 -30.85 -7.82 -33.96
C THR A 658 -31.09 -8.14 -35.44
N ARG A 659 -31.75 -9.25 -35.72
CA ARG A 659 -32.25 -9.60 -37.05
C ARG A 659 -33.47 -8.71 -37.32
N GLN A 660 -33.27 -7.54 -37.91
CA GLN A 660 -34.36 -6.79 -38.54
C GLN A 660 -34.52 -7.30 -39.97
N GLU A 661 -35.74 -7.77 -40.27
CA GLU A 661 -36.18 -8.22 -41.58
C GLU A 661 -36.03 -7.12 -42.63
N ILE A 662 -35.24 -7.38 -43.68
CA ILE A 662 -35.44 -6.77 -44.99
C ILE A 662 -35.37 -7.91 -46.00
N ASN A 663 -36.54 -8.35 -46.43
CA ASN A 663 -36.71 -9.25 -47.57
C ASN A 663 -36.72 -8.40 -48.86
N ASN A 664 -36.04 -8.92 -49.88
CA ASN A 664 -36.15 -8.63 -51.32
C ASN A 664 -35.73 -7.25 -51.86
N GLN A 665 -34.56 -7.18 -52.50
CA GLN A 665 -34.39 -7.39 -53.95
C GLN A 665 -32.91 -7.34 -54.31
N GLY A 666 -32.46 -8.30 -55.14
CA GLY A 666 -31.07 -8.43 -55.55
C GLY A 666 -30.66 -7.38 -56.60
N ASN A 667 -29.38 -7.01 -56.58
CA ASN A 667 -28.59 -6.86 -57.79
C ASN A 667 -27.09 -6.89 -57.47
N ASN A 668 -26.36 -7.65 -58.30
CA ASN A 668 -24.91 -7.71 -58.36
C ASN A 668 -24.30 -6.33 -58.64
N SER A 669 -23.23 -5.96 -57.93
CA SER A 669 -22.12 -5.19 -58.54
C SER A 669 -20.87 -5.16 -57.65
N GLY A 670 -19.78 -5.70 -58.20
CA GLY A 670 -18.44 -5.11 -58.19
C GLY A 670 -17.73 -4.87 -56.85
N TYR A 671 -16.85 -5.78 -56.47
CA TYR A 671 -15.77 -5.50 -55.53
C TYR A 671 -14.81 -4.47 -56.15
N THR A 672 -14.69 -3.29 -55.54
CA THR A 672 -13.45 -2.50 -55.59
C THR A 672 -12.69 -2.76 -54.29
N SER A 673 -11.60 -3.49 -54.42
CA SER A 673 -10.66 -3.78 -53.33
C SER A 673 -10.00 -2.51 -52.80
N LEU A 674 -9.69 -2.56 -51.51
CA LEU A 674 -9.04 -1.55 -50.68
C LEU A 674 -7.55 -1.35 -51.03
N SER A 675 -7.21 -1.40 -52.32
CA SER A 675 -5.85 -1.22 -52.87
C SER A 675 -5.63 0.14 -53.52
N SER A 676 -6.66 1.01 -53.62
CA SER A 676 -6.58 2.30 -54.33
C SER A 676 -6.62 3.54 -53.44
N ILE A 677 -6.56 3.40 -52.10
CA ILE A 677 -6.50 4.54 -51.15
C ILE A 677 -5.15 4.61 -50.39
N MET A 678 -4.18 3.73 -50.72
CA MET A 678 -2.81 3.79 -50.18
C MET A 678 -1.77 4.04 -51.28
N LYS A 679 -1.87 5.18 -51.95
CA LYS A 679 -0.73 5.84 -52.59
C LYS A 679 -0.69 7.30 -52.18
#